data_AF-A0A4Q6B9K8-F1
#
_entry.id   AF-A0A4Q6B9K8-F1
#
_cell.length_a   1.000
_cell.length_b   1.000
_cell.length_c   1.000
_cell.angle_alpha   90.00
_cell.angle_beta   90.00
_cell.angle_gamma   90.00
#
_symmetry.space_group_name_H-M   'P 1'
#
loop_
_entity.id
_entity.type
_entity.pdbx_description
1 polymer ?
#
loop_
_entity_poly.entity_id
_entity_poly.type
_entity_poly.pdbx_seq_one_letter_code
_entity_poly.pdbx_strand_id
1 'polypeptide(L)'
;MKHILFPLILLSLALSCGRGVSELKIIDGKSPSADVRSSTVSLVQSQTNLSFCSGTLIARNLVLTAAHCITDKKVEAIEVRLDQGETYQVLQLAPYKSEQKFGVNFDVAWVMLDRDVPEGYEPMELLRDPSVLSGENVRIAGYGQTASICKPGDTACATGNLFEAETTVSEFLDRGRWHKLLLTHSNDRQGPCLGDSGGPLFAKIGTKTFLAGNFVGWDKRLVPEVASKICDKGEAIYNAAGLYFDWIEASSGIKLLFTAASNSLPKESLEPVFTGKPKNFAEWCQYRNHEDPAWYTMQRIISLAGDFALDNNGDIRANFDDCSIAAENLKAKIKADRGLDLDAYAPTSFGEKAVITDLSPLAALADFGIDRISLKGHRIEDFSPLLNLRRLKKVEIINNEASVFGPLDAGTLTSVETLTVRNSPGAMRLDNLPSVKSLRFLEIAGEAIPSEMVWDTSLVRNITLDNVRASDTLNFSMPKLQNLTVKARIAISLPNHLPELQTLQLQDLTAFNMPRSLPKARSITVLNSQQINRLSGAVRFEDLTSLETLEMRDNQGIEDFALLPKLMKLRSVILSGNGFRSIDGFQSLPKLTRLDISTNQLEVLPYFEDLPSIDELDASSNLLTGDLGLDGVDSLKSLNLSDNPLSSLIGISRLPQLTKLDVEHIRNGTLDSLEGLSGIETLEQLRMGRNSFRSVKEFLRFPKLQVLVLSDNQIQDISKLKALGELGYLEVVNNPLTAWTCPLSNVKFCRFEWANSNL
;
A
#
# COMPACT_ATOMS: atom_id res chain seq x y z
N MET A 1 -57.45 -41.03 29.43
CA MET A 1 -56.12 -40.42 29.19
C MET A 1 -55.56 -41.08 27.94
N LYS A 2 -55.17 -40.45 26.82
CA LYS A 2 -54.98 -39.07 26.37
C LYS A 2 -55.32 -39.04 24.85
N HIS A 3 -55.76 -37.86 24.42
CA HIS A 3 -56.06 -37.38 23.05
C HIS A 3 -54.77 -37.17 22.20
N ILE A 4 -54.73 -36.99 20.87
CA ILE A 4 -55.66 -36.54 19.80
C ILE A 4 -55.26 -37.24 18.46
N LEU A 5 -56.22 -37.45 17.55
CA LEU A 5 -56.00 -37.68 16.10
C LEU A 5 -56.90 -36.74 15.26
N PHE A 6 -56.36 -36.30 14.12
CA PHE A 6 -56.96 -35.67 12.91
C PHE A 6 -58.14 -36.52 12.30
N PRO A 7 -58.85 -36.20 11.19
CA PRO A 7 -59.10 -34.92 10.45
C PRO A 7 -60.43 -34.78 9.61
N LEU A 8 -60.49 -33.67 8.83
CA LEU A 8 -60.90 -33.52 7.40
C LEU A 8 -62.39 -33.35 7.00
N ILE A 9 -62.60 -32.28 6.18
CA ILE A 9 -63.31 -32.23 4.86
C ILE A 9 -64.66 -31.47 4.66
N LEU A 10 -64.56 -30.43 3.80
CA LEU A 10 -65.39 -29.93 2.67
C LEU A 10 -66.72 -29.13 2.82
N LEU A 11 -66.64 -27.85 2.35
CA LEU A 11 -67.25 -27.24 1.15
C LEU A 11 -68.71 -26.70 1.13
N SER A 12 -68.87 -25.43 0.68
CA SER A 12 -69.81 -24.88 -0.34
C SER A 12 -70.09 -23.37 -0.06
N LEU A 13 -69.78 -22.38 -0.93
CA LEU A 13 -70.29 -21.95 -2.27
C LEU A 13 -71.35 -20.81 -2.21
N ALA A 14 -71.04 -19.65 -2.79
CA ALA A 14 -71.93 -18.71 -3.53
C ALA A 14 -71.13 -17.44 -3.97
N LEU A 15 -70.81 -17.26 -5.26
CA LEU A 15 -71.55 -16.58 -6.34
C LEU A 15 -71.35 -15.04 -6.42
N SER A 16 -70.70 -14.58 -7.50
CA SER A 16 -70.86 -13.24 -8.09
C SER A 16 -70.37 -13.21 -9.55
N CYS A 17 -71.18 -12.62 -10.41
CA CYS A 17 -71.17 -12.61 -11.87
C CYS A 17 -69.88 -12.12 -12.57
N GLY A 18 -69.66 -12.68 -13.77
CA GLY A 18 -68.58 -12.33 -14.68
C GLY A 18 -68.67 -10.94 -15.32
N ARG A 19 -67.49 -10.38 -15.54
CA ARG A 19 -67.18 -9.36 -16.55
C ARG A 19 -65.98 -9.87 -17.34
N GLY A 20 -66.00 -9.62 -18.65
CA GLY A 20 -65.07 -10.18 -19.63
C GLY A 20 -63.61 -9.89 -19.31
N VAL A 21 -62.79 -10.92 -19.49
CA VAL A 21 -61.33 -10.84 -19.48
C VAL A 21 -60.89 -10.63 -20.94
N SER A 22 -60.30 -9.48 -21.24
CA SER A 22 -59.59 -9.23 -22.50
C SER A 22 -58.70 -8.00 -22.36
N GLU A 23 -57.56 -8.15 -21.69
CA GLU A 23 -56.42 -7.24 -21.87
C GLU A 23 -55.14 -8.09 -21.96
N LEU A 24 -54.69 -8.34 -23.19
CA LEU A 24 -53.37 -8.86 -23.57
C LEU A 24 -52.70 -7.80 -24.46
N LYS A 25 -51.36 -7.81 -24.62
CA LYS A 25 -50.54 -7.45 -25.82
C LYS A 25 -49.16 -6.82 -25.44
N ILE A 26 -48.16 -6.84 -26.34
CA ILE A 26 -47.24 -5.68 -26.56
C ILE A 26 -48.10 -4.42 -26.41
N ILE A 27 -47.76 -3.42 -25.60
CA ILE A 27 -48.74 -2.35 -25.34
C ILE A 27 -49.25 -1.77 -26.69
N ASP A 28 -50.58 -1.73 -26.92
CA ASP A 28 -51.27 -1.42 -28.19
C ASP A 28 -50.84 -2.18 -29.48
N GLY A 29 -50.20 -3.34 -29.36
CA GLY A 29 -49.83 -4.21 -30.49
C GLY A 29 -51.03 -4.59 -31.37
N LYS A 30 -50.88 -4.42 -32.69
CA LYS A 30 -51.86 -4.83 -33.70
C LYS A 30 -51.53 -6.22 -34.25
N SER A 31 -52.50 -6.83 -34.93
CA SER A 31 -52.25 -8.07 -35.66
C SER A 31 -51.13 -7.83 -36.70
N PRO A 32 -50.11 -8.69 -36.75
CA PRO A 32 -48.93 -8.45 -37.58
C PRO A 32 -49.27 -8.46 -39.07
N SER A 33 -48.58 -7.61 -39.82
CA SER A 33 -48.64 -7.58 -41.28
C SER A 33 -47.98 -8.83 -41.88
N ALA A 34 -48.25 -9.10 -43.16
CA ALA A 34 -47.79 -10.33 -43.81
C ALA A 34 -46.26 -10.51 -43.76
N ASP A 35 -45.50 -9.44 -43.96
CA ASP A 35 -44.04 -9.43 -43.91
C ASP A 35 -43.49 -9.66 -42.49
N VAL A 36 -44.19 -9.18 -41.47
CA VAL A 36 -43.82 -9.43 -40.06
C VAL A 36 -44.08 -10.89 -39.70
N ARG A 37 -45.23 -11.45 -40.12
CA ARG A 37 -45.55 -12.88 -39.92
C ARG A 37 -44.58 -13.81 -40.61
N SER A 38 -44.16 -13.47 -41.82
CA SER A 38 -43.31 -14.32 -42.65
C SER A 38 -41.85 -14.34 -42.19
N SER A 39 -41.44 -13.48 -41.26
CA SER A 39 -40.04 -13.32 -40.88
C SER A 39 -39.76 -13.34 -39.38
N THR A 40 -40.73 -13.00 -38.53
CA THR A 40 -40.55 -13.00 -37.08
C THR A 40 -40.82 -14.39 -36.51
N VAL A 41 -39.96 -14.86 -35.61
CA VAL A 41 -40.06 -16.20 -35.02
C VAL A 41 -39.98 -16.16 -33.50
N SER A 42 -40.50 -17.20 -32.85
CA SER A 42 -40.43 -17.38 -31.41
C SER A 42 -39.37 -18.42 -31.06
N LEU A 43 -38.48 -18.10 -30.12
CA LEU A 43 -37.61 -19.09 -29.49
C LEU A 43 -38.37 -19.72 -28.32
N VAL A 44 -38.52 -21.03 -28.34
CA VAL A 44 -39.28 -21.79 -27.34
C VAL A 44 -38.40 -22.84 -26.65
N GLN A 45 -38.71 -23.15 -25.39
CA GLN A 45 -38.01 -24.18 -24.63
C GLN A 45 -38.58 -25.56 -24.97
N SER A 46 -37.76 -26.49 -25.47
CA SER A 46 -38.20 -27.78 -26.03
C SER A 46 -39.05 -28.64 -25.06
N GLN A 47 -38.79 -28.55 -23.76
CA GLN A 47 -39.52 -29.35 -22.75
C GLN A 47 -40.91 -28.79 -22.40
N THR A 48 -41.09 -27.48 -22.52
CA THR A 48 -42.29 -26.78 -22.02
C THR A 48 -43.08 -26.10 -23.13
N ASN A 49 -42.50 -25.98 -24.33
CA ASN A 49 -43.00 -25.21 -25.48
C ASN A 49 -43.32 -23.74 -25.12
N LEU A 50 -42.71 -23.23 -24.03
CA LEU A 50 -42.88 -21.85 -23.59
C LEU A 50 -41.94 -20.95 -24.39
N SER A 51 -42.51 -19.88 -24.98
CA SER A 51 -41.75 -18.81 -25.61
C SER A 51 -40.96 -18.04 -24.55
N PHE A 52 -39.68 -17.78 -24.81
CA PHE A 52 -38.81 -17.04 -23.90
C PHE A 52 -38.07 -15.87 -24.57
N CYS A 53 -37.94 -15.90 -25.89
CA CYS A 53 -37.34 -14.85 -26.70
C CYS A 53 -37.98 -14.83 -28.10
N SER A 54 -37.71 -13.79 -28.85
CA SER A 54 -38.08 -13.63 -30.25
C SER A 54 -36.83 -13.66 -31.14
N GLY A 55 -37.05 -13.74 -32.45
CA GLY A 55 -35.98 -13.72 -33.45
C GLY A 55 -36.50 -13.32 -34.82
N THR A 56 -35.59 -13.16 -35.78
CA THR A 56 -35.92 -12.81 -37.17
C THR A 56 -35.21 -13.74 -38.14
N LEU A 57 -35.94 -14.29 -39.11
CA LEU A 57 -35.37 -15.03 -40.23
C LEU A 57 -34.52 -14.10 -41.10
N ILE A 58 -33.24 -14.42 -41.24
CA ILE A 58 -32.26 -13.69 -42.08
C ILE A 58 -31.70 -14.57 -43.20
N ALA A 59 -31.91 -15.89 -43.11
CA ALA A 59 -31.88 -16.83 -44.24
C ALA A 59 -32.96 -17.91 -44.04
N ARG A 60 -33.19 -18.78 -45.03
CA ARG A 60 -34.26 -19.81 -44.98
C ARG A 60 -34.13 -20.80 -43.81
N ASN A 61 -32.94 -20.93 -43.24
CA ASN A 61 -32.67 -21.77 -42.07
C ASN A 61 -31.85 -21.02 -41.01
N LEU A 62 -31.82 -19.69 -41.02
CA LEU A 62 -30.99 -18.90 -40.11
C LEU A 62 -31.79 -17.76 -39.48
N VAL A 63 -31.77 -17.69 -38.15
CA VAL A 63 -32.50 -16.74 -37.32
C VAL A 63 -31.52 -15.87 -36.55
N LEU A 64 -31.71 -14.55 -36.58
CA LEU A 64 -31.02 -13.59 -35.71
C LEU A 64 -31.81 -13.37 -34.42
N THR A 65 -31.13 -13.33 -33.28
CA THR A 65 -31.71 -13.11 -31.94
C THR A 65 -30.70 -12.44 -31.01
N ALA A 66 -31.05 -12.22 -29.73
CA ALA A 66 -30.13 -11.67 -28.73
C ALA A 66 -29.24 -12.79 -28.14
N ALA A 67 -27.98 -12.47 -27.80
CA ALA A 67 -27.05 -13.46 -27.25
C ALA A 67 -27.48 -13.98 -25.87
N HIS A 68 -28.03 -13.12 -25.01
CA HIS A 68 -28.52 -13.54 -23.70
C HIS A 68 -29.67 -14.57 -23.78
N CYS A 69 -30.37 -14.67 -24.91
CA CYS A 69 -31.41 -15.69 -25.12
C CYS A 69 -30.82 -17.10 -25.22
N ILE A 70 -29.57 -17.24 -25.65
CA ILE A 70 -28.94 -18.54 -25.95
C ILE A 70 -27.73 -18.88 -25.06
N THR A 71 -27.12 -17.89 -24.40
CA THR A 71 -25.77 -18.02 -23.78
C THR A 71 -25.68 -19.13 -22.71
N ASP A 72 -26.74 -19.37 -21.95
CA ASP A 72 -26.78 -20.39 -20.89
C ASP A 72 -27.61 -21.63 -21.25
N LYS A 73 -27.93 -21.80 -22.54
CA LYS A 73 -28.79 -22.88 -23.02
C LYS A 73 -28.02 -23.81 -23.95
N LYS A 74 -28.29 -25.11 -23.82
CA LYS A 74 -27.81 -26.11 -24.79
C LYS A 74 -28.63 -25.99 -26.08
N VAL A 75 -28.03 -26.37 -27.20
CA VAL A 75 -28.68 -26.38 -28.53
C VAL A 75 -30.01 -27.13 -28.48
N GLU A 76 -30.04 -28.30 -27.85
CA GLU A 76 -31.21 -29.19 -27.79
C GLU A 76 -32.32 -28.67 -26.86
N ALA A 77 -32.03 -27.63 -26.05
CA ALA A 77 -32.99 -27.01 -25.15
C ALA A 77 -33.78 -25.86 -25.81
N ILE A 78 -33.46 -25.53 -27.07
CA ILE A 78 -34.06 -24.45 -27.83
C ILE A 78 -34.68 -25.03 -29.09
N GLU A 79 -35.90 -24.62 -29.37
CA GLU A 79 -36.57 -24.81 -30.65
C GLU A 79 -37.04 -23.44 -31.18
N VAL A 80 -37.27 -23.35 -32.49
CA VAL A 80 -37.78 -22.14 -33.13
C VAL A 80 -39.15 -22.40 -33.72
N ARG A 81 -40.12 -21.56 -33.41
CA ARG A 81 -41.50 -21.66 -33.87
C ARG A 81 -41.86 -20.49 -34.79
N LEU A 82 -42.46 -20.81 -35.93
CA LEU A 82 -42.96 -19.84 -36.91
C LEU A 82 -44.38 -19.34 -36.58
N ASP A 83 -44.82 -18.18 -37.10
CA ASP A 83 -46.19 -17.67 -36.89
C ASP A 83 -47.24 -18.52 -37.62
N GLN A 84 -48.05 -19.28 -36.88
CA GLN A 84 -49.01 -20.26 -37.45
C GLN A 84 -48.34 -21.45 -38.17
N GLY A 85 -47.05 -21.68 -37.92
CA GLY A 85 -46.28 -22.78 -38.51
C GLY A 85 -45.83 -23.83 -37.50
N GLU A 86 -45.06 -24.79 -37.99
CA GLU A 86 -44.46 -25.85 -37.17
C GLU A 86 -43.22 -25.34 -36.40
N THR A 87 -42.79 -26.16 -35.45
CA THR A 87 -41.58 -25.94 -34.66
C THR A 87 -40.36 -26.65 -35.28
N TYR A 88 -39.21 -26.00 -35.23
CA TYR A 88 -37.94 -26.42 -35.84
C TYR A 88 -36.90 -26.69 -34.76
N GLN A 89 -36.10 -27.72 -34.98
CA GLN A 89 -34.98 -28.02 -34.10
C GLN A 89 -33.82 -27.09 -34.42
N VAL A 90 -33.05 -26.71 -33.39
CA VAL A 90 -31.83 -25.95 -33.60
C VAL A 90 -30.68 -26.92 -33.87
N LEU A 91 -29.98 -26.71 -34.99
CA LEU A 91 -28.80 -27.48 -35.38
C LEU A 91 -27.53 -26.88 -34.77
N GLN A 92 -27.43 -25.56 -34.80
CA GLN A 92 -26.26 -24.82 -34.34
C GLN A 92 -26.69 -23.42 -33.89
N LEU A 93 -25.97 -22.83 -32.96
CA LEU A 93 -26.14 -21.45 -32.55
C LEU A 93 -24.77 -20.85 -32.26
N ALA A 94 -24.63 -19.54 -32.44
CA ALA A 94 -23.44 -18.83 -32.02
C ALA A 94 -23.80 -17.44 -31.49
N PRO A 95 -23.41 -17.10 -30.24
CA PRO A 95 -23.41 -15.72 -29.79
C PRO A 95 -22.20 -15.00 -30.39
N TYR A 96 -22.36 -13.71 -30.69
CA TYR A 96 -21.25 -12.84 -31.00
C TYR A 96 -20.38 -12.67 -29.74
N LYS A 97 -19.09 -12.98 -29.84
CA LYS A 97 -18.12 -12.89 -28.74
C LYS A 97 -17.21 -11.69 -28.98
N SER A 98 -17.46 -10.61 -28.26
CA SER A 98 -16.50 -9.49 -28.14
C SER A 98 -15.56 -9.74 -26.95
N GLU A 99 -14.29 -9.36 -27.08
CA GLU A 99 -13.33 -9.34 -25.96
C GLU A 99 -13.77 -8.37 -24.84
N GLN A 100 -14.73 -7.49 -25.13
CA GLN A 100 -15.24 -6.47 -24.22
C GLN A 100 -16.66 -6.81 -23.73
N LYS A 101 -16.82 -7.10 -22.43
CA LYS A 101 -18.14 -7.34 -21.81
C LYS A 101 -18.73 -6.06 -21.23
N PHE A 102 -19.78 -5.50 -21.85
CA PHE A 102 -20.40 -4.26 -21.37
C PHE A 102 -21.94 -4.22 -21.30
N GLY A 103 -22.63 -5.36 -21.23
CA GLY A 103 -24.10 -5.39 -21.08
C GLY A 103 -24.81 -5.48 -22.43
N VAL A 104 -25.66 -4.49 -22.77
CA VAL A 104 -26.47 -4.46 -24.02
C VAL A 104 -25.65 -4.32 -25.31
N ASN A 105 -24.40 -3.86 -25.22
CA ASN A 105 -23.50 -3.85 -26.37
C ASN A 105 -23.22 -5.29 -26.84
N PHE A 106 -23.17 -5.50 -28.15
CA PHE A 106 -22.74 -6.77 -28.73
C PHE A 106 -23.62 -7.99 -28.37
N ASP A 107 -24.78 -7.77 -27.75
CA ASP A 107 -25.77 -8.79 -27.41
C ASP A 107 -26.55 -9.28 -28.66
N VAL A 108 -25.86 -10.00 -29.54
CA VAL A 108 -26.43 -10.55 -30.77
C VAL A 108 -25.99 -12.00 -30.96
N ALA A 109 -26.87 -12.82 -31.50
CA ALA A 109 -26.63 -14.22 -31.79
C ALA A 109 -27.38 -14.64 -33.05
N TRP A 110 -26.90 -15.71 -33.69
CA TRP A 110 -27.69 -16.42 -34.68
C TRP A 110 -27.96 -17.86 -34.23
N VAL A 111 -29.06 -18.41 -34.75
CA VAL A 111 -29.57 -19.76 -34.52
C VAL A 111 -29.88 -20.39 -35.88
N MET A 112 -29.28 -21.54 -36.16
CA MET A 112 -29.45 -22.32 -37.38
C MET A 112 -30.49 -23.41 -37.17
N LEU A 113 -31.48 -23.47 -38.05
CA LEU A 113 -32.52 -24.48 -38.06
C LEU A 113 -32.02 -25.77 -38.71
N ASP A 114 -32.61 -26.90 -38.34
CA ASP A 114 -32.32 -28.22 -38.88
C ASP A 114 -32.67 -28.38 -40.37
N ARG A 115 -33.59 -27.55 -40.88
CA ARG A 115 -34.04 -27.51 -42.28
C ARG A 115 -34.58 -26.14 -42.66
N ASP A 116 -34.75 -25.90 -43.96
CA ASP A 116 -35.34 -24.68 -44.49
C ASP A 116 -36.82 -24.51 -44.08
N VAL A 117 -37.23 -23.27 -43.86
CA VAL A 117 -38.63 -22.87 -43.68
C VAL A 117 -39.43 -23.03 -45.00
N PRO A 118 -40.74 -23.30 -44.94
CA PRO A 118 -41.59 -23.49 -46.12
C PRO A 118 -41.79 -22.19 -46.89
N GLU A 119 -42.31 -22.31 -48.11
CA GLU A 119 -42.76 -21.16 -48.90
C GLU A 119 -43.79 -20.32 -48.12
N GLY A 120 -43.70 -19.00 -48.25
CA GLY A 120 -44.50 -18.04 -47.47
C GLY A 120 -43.78 -17.46 -46.24
N TYR A 121 -42.63 -18.02 -45.85
CA TYR A 121 -41.70 -17.41 -44.89
C TYR A 121 -40.47 -16.90 -45.62
N GLU A 122 -40.29 -15.58 -45.58
CA GLU A 122 -39.28 -14.88 -46.37
C GLU A 122 -38.24 -14.22 -45.45
N PRO A 123 -36.95 -14.54 -45.64
CA PRO A 123 -35.88 -13.91 -44.87
C PRO A 123 -35.78 -12.41 -45.10
N MET A 124 -35.42 -11.68 -44.04
CA MET A 124 -35.27 -10.24 -44.06
C MET A 124 -33.84 -9.83 -44.38
N GLU A 125 -33.71 -8.88 -45.31
CA GLU A 125 -32.42 -8.27 -45.63
C GLU A 125 -32.00 -7.30 -44.52
N LEU A 126 -30.73 -7.38 -44.12
CA LEU A 126 -30.16 -6.51 -43.09
C LEU A 126 -29.87 -5.11 -43.65
N LEU A 127 -30.29 -4.07 -42.92
CA LEU A 127 -29.89 -2.69 -43.23
C LEU A 127 -28.46 -2.45 -42.72
N ARG A 128 -27.49 -2.27 -43.62
CA ARG A 128 -26.07 -2.09 -43.24
C ARG A 128 -25.81 -0.76 -42.54
N ASP A 129 -26.46 0.31 -42.96
CA ASP A 129 -26.36 1.63 -42.32
C ASP A 129 -27.66 2.04 -41.62
N PRO A 130 -27.81 1.75 -40.32
CA PRO A 130 -28.97 2.21 -39.58
C PRO A 130 -28.83 3.62 -38.99
N SER A 131 -27.70 4.31 -39.19
CA SER A 131 -27.50 5.67 -38.64
C SER A 131 -28.48 6.68 -39.24
N VAL A 132 -28.93 6.43 -40.47
CA VAL A 132 -29.94 7.21 -41.20
C VAL A 132 -31.33 7.16 -40.58
N LEU A 133 -31.57 6.28 -39.60
CA LEU A 133 -32.89 6.08 -39.01
C LEU A 133 -33.21 7.03 -37.86
N SER A 134 -32.27 7.85 -37.38
CA SER A 134 -32.54 8.77 -36.27
C SER A 134 -33.69 9.75 -36.63
N GLY A 135 -34.79 9.68 -35.90
CA GLY A 135 -36.03 10.43 -36.14
C GLY A 135 -37.05 9.74 -37.06
N GLU A 136 -36.72 8.59 -37.65
CA GLU A 136 -37.59 7.86 -38.57
C GLU A 136 -38.55 6.91 -37.86
N ASN A 137 -39.74 6.73 -38.46
CA ASN A 137 -40.73 5.76 -37.99
C ASN A 137 -40.33 4.34 -38.41
N VAL A 138 -40.36 3.43 -37.45
CA VAL A 138 -39.98 2.03 -37.59
C VAL A 138 -41.05 1.12 -36.99
N ARG A 139 -41.04 -0.16 -37.37
CA ARG A 139 -41.93 -1.16 -36.80
C ARG A 139 -41.14 -2.13 -35.93
N ILE A 140 -41.66 -2.46 -34.77
CA ILE A 140 -41.10 -3.49 -33.89
C ILE A 140 -42.09 -4.65 -33.80
N ALA A 141 -41.59 -5.87 -33.63
CA ALA A 141 -42.44 -7.04 -33.46
C ALA A 141 -41.80 -8.07 -32.52
N GLY A 142 -42.64 -8.93 -31.97
CA GLY A 142 -42.19 -10.04 -31.14
C GLY A 142 -43.33 -10.81 -30.49
N TYR A 143 -42.93 -11.82 -29.71
CA TYR A 143 -43.79 -12.79 -29.04
C TYR A 143 -43.90 -12.55 -27.52
N GLY A 144 -43.44 -11.40 -27.06
CA GLY A 144 -43.41 -10.99 -25.66
C GLY A 144 -44.80 -10.78 -25.06
N GLN A 145 -44.84 -10.77 -23.72
CA GLN A 145 -46.08 -10.80 -22.95
C GLN A 145 -46.06 -9.80 -21.79
N THR A 146 -47.23 -9.26 -21.46
CA THR A 146 -47.45 -8.33 -20.34
C THR A 146 -47.62 -9.00 -18.96
N ALA A 147 -47.46 -10.32 -18.86
CA ALA A 147 -47.57 -11.06 -17.61
C ALA A 147 -46.21 -11.54 -17.09
N SER A 148 -45.94 -11.37 -15.79
CA SER A 148 -44.70 -11.82 -15.16
C SER A 148 -44.74 -13.31 -14.80
N ILE A 149 -43.83 -14.07 -15.41
CA ILE A 149 -43.45 -15.47 -15.13
C ILE A 149 -44.52 -16.52 -15.52
N CYS A 150 -44.34 -17.10 -16.71
CA CYS A 150 -45.11 -18.26 -17.18
C CYS A 150 -44.78 -19.53 -16.37
N LYS A 151 -45.80 -20.26 -15.92
CA LYS A 151 -45.65 -21.56 -15.25
C LYS A 151 -45.97 -22.72 -16.20
N PRO A 152 -45.38 -23.91 -16.01
CA PRO A 152 -45.76 -25.10 -16.79
C PRO A 152 -47.27 -25.37 -16.68
N GLY A 153 -47.96 -25.46 -17.82
CA GLY A 153 -49.42 -25.67 -17.90
C GLY A 153 -50.26 -24.43 -18.20
N ASP A 154 -49.65 -23.25 -18.29
CA ASP A 154 -50.34 -21.99 -18.61
C ASP A 154 -50.58 -21.85 -20.13
N THR A 155 -51.80 -22.14 -20.58
CA THR A 155 -52.16 -22.18 -22.02
C THR A 155 -52.07 -20.81 -22.70
N ALA A 156 -52.20 -19.72 -21.92
CA ALA A 156 -52.02 -18.35 -22.40
C ALA A 156 -50.54 -18.06 -22.75
N CYS A 157 -49.59 -18.67 -22.03
CA CYS A 157 -48.16 -18.54 -22.30
C CYS A 157 -47.65 -19.54 -23.36
N ALA A 158 -48.30 -20.71 -23.48
CA ALA A 158 -47.86 -21.79 -24.37
C ALA A 158 -47.95 -21.45 -25.87
N THR A 159 -48.79 -20.47 -26.25
CA THR A 159 -49.11 -20.21 -27.67
C THR A 159 -48.61 -18.89 -28.22
N GLY A 160 -48.03 -17.98 -27.39
CA GLY A 160 -47.39 -16.71 -27.76
C GLY A 160 -47.86 -16.12 -29.10
N ASN A 161 -48.80 -15.18 -29.08
CA ASN A 161 -49.23 -14.51 -30.30
C ASN A 161 -48.17 -13.50 -30.74
N LEU A 162 -47.86 -13.46 -32.03
CA LEU A 162 -47.03 -12.42 -32.63
C LEU A 162 -47.81 -11.11 -32.67
N PHE A 163 -47.18 -10.02 -32.25
CA PHE A 163 -47.71 -8.67 -32.36
C PHE A 163 -46.70 -7.74 -33.00
N GLU A 164 -47.20 -6.66 -33.61
CA GLU A 164 -46.38 -5.57 -34.11
C GLU A 164 -46.84 -4.22 -33.55
N ALA A 165 -45.90 -3.27 -33.43
CA ALA A 165 -46.16 -1.89 -33.06
C ALA A 165 -45.32 -0.93 -33.91
N GLU A 166 -45.78 0.31 -34.05
CA GLU A 166 -45.04 1.41 -34.66
C GLU A 166 -44.36 2.24 -33.57
N THR A 167 -43.11 2.64 -33.79
CA THR A 167 -42.31 3.48 -32.91
C THR A 167 -41.38 4.37 -33.76
N THR A 168 -40.56 5.19 -33.11
CA THR A 168 -39.60 6.08 -33.76
C THR A 168 -38.22 5.80 -33.17
N VAL A 169 -37.18 5.78 -34.00
CA VAL A 169 -35.80 5.74 -33.51
C VAL A 169 -35.46 7.13 -32.96
N SER A 170 -35.21 7.25 -31.67
CA SER A 170 -34.86 8.53 -31.03
C SER A 170 -33.41 8.92 -31.34
N GLU A 171 -32.49 7.97 -31.26
CA GLU A 171 -31.07 8.23 -31.46
C GLU A 171 -30.31 6.97 -31.94
N PHE A 172 -29.33 7.17 -32.81
CA PHE A 172 -28.26 6.20 -33.07
C PHE A 172 -27.05 6.49 -32.18
N LEU A 173 -26.72 5.58 -31.28
CA LEU A 173 -25.67 5.73 -30.27
C LEU A 173 -24.37 5.06 -30.72
N ASP A 174 -23.36 5.88 -31.01
CA ASP A 174 -21.98 5.44 -31.24
C ASP A 174 -21.00 6.39 -30.55
N ARG A 175 -21.03 6.38 -29.21
CA ARG A 175 -20.22 7.28 -28.37
C ARG A 175 -19.90 6.67 -27.00
N GLY A 176 -18.66 6.88 -26.55
CA GLY A 176 -18.20 6.45 -25.24
C GLY A 176 -18.34 4.93 -25.06
N ARG A 177 -19.13 4.52 -24.06
CA ARG A 177 -19.41 3.10 -23.77
C ARG A 177 -20.53 2.49 -24.63
N TRP A 178 -21.26 3.27 -25.42
CA TRP A 178 -22.39 2.80 -26.23
C TRP A 178 -21.93 2.68 -27.67
N HIS A 179 -21.93 1.46 -28.19
CA HIS A 179 -21.37 1.19 -29.50
C HIS A 179 -22.45 0.66 -30.44
N LYS A 180 -22.77 1.48 -31.44
CA LYS A 180 -23.65 1.15 -32.56
C LYS A 180 -25.03 0.59 -32.14
N LEU A 181 -25.69 1.29 -31.22
CA LEU A 181 -27.03 0.94 -30.73
C LEU A 181 -28.10 1.87 -31.34
N LEU A 182 -29.29 1.34 -31.57
CA LEU A 182 -30.49 2.10 -31.90
C LEU A 182 -31.35 2.25 -30.66
N LEU A 183 -31.66 3.48 -30.30
CA LEU A 183 -32.59 3.81 -29.23
C LEU A 183 -33.94 4.13 -29.86
N THR A 184 -35.02 3.52 -29.36
CA THR A 184 -36.38 3.77 -29.85
C THR A 184 -37.22 4.40 -28.77
N HIS A 185 -38.12 5.31 -29.12
CA HIS A 185 -39.04 5.94 -28.18
C HIS A 185 -40.36 5.18 -28.10
N SER A 186 -40.55 4.46 -27.00
CA SER A 186 -41.75 3.69 -26.69
C SER A 186 -42.59 4.48 -25.67
N ASN A 187 -43.74 5.01 -26.09
CA ASN A 187 -44.62 5.75 -25.16
C ASN A 187 -45.31 4.79 -24.16
N ASP A 188 -46.05 5.32 -23.18
CA ASP A 188 -46.81 4.55 -22.16
C ASP A 188 -47.74 3.45 -22.72
N ARG A 189 -47.95 3.45 -24.04
CA ARG A 189 -48.86 2.58 -24.76
C ARG A 189 -48.20 1.71 -25.82
N GLN A 190 -46.89 1.77 -26.09
CA GLN A 190 -46.25 1.04 -27.20
C GLN A 190 -44.80 0.72 -26.86
N GLY A 191 -44.37 -0.54 -26.86
CA GLY A 191 -42.97 -0.91 -26.61
C GLY A 191 -42.75 -2.42 -26.41
N PRO A 192 -41.49 -2.90 -26.50
CA PRO A 192 -41.18 -4.31 -26.27
C PRO A 192 -41.41 -4.74 -24.81
N CYS A 193 -41.64 -6.03 -24.62
CA CYS A 193 -41.98 -6.68 -23.37
C CYS A 193 -41.03 -7.84 -23.05
N LEU A 194 -41.20 -8.45 -21.87
CA LEU A 194 -40.55 -9.72 -21.55
C LEU A 194 -40.88 -10.77 -22.62
N GLY A 195 -39.84 -11.35 -23.23
CA GLY A 195 -39.94 -12.32 -24.32
C GLY A 195 -39.75 -11.73 -25.73
N ASP A 196 -39.71 -10.40 -25.86
CA ASP A 196 -39.39 -9.76 -27.15
C ASP A 196 -37.89 -9.71 -27.45
N SER A 197 -37.02 -10.05 -26.49
CA SER A 197 -35.56 -10.07 -26.69
C SER A 197 -35.19 -10.85 -27.96
N GLY A 198 -34.38 -10.23 -28.81
CA GLY A 198 -34.00 -10.75 -30.14
C GLY A 198 -35.00 -10.43 -31.26
N GLY A 199 -36.15 -9.85 -30.94
CA GLY A 199 -37.18 -9.48 -31.92
C GLY A 199 -36.77 -8.32 -32.84
N PRO A 200 -37.38 -8.22 -34.03
CA PRO A 200 -36.99 -7.28 -35.07
C PRO A 200 -37.38 -5.82 -34.78
N LEU A 201 -36.52 -4.92 -35.25
CA LEU A 201 -36.83 -3.54 -35.62
C LEU A 201 -36.74 -3.42 -37.15
N PHE A 202 -37.88 -3.25 -37.79
CA PHE A 202 -38.03 -3.11 -39.23
C PHE A 202 -38.01 -1.64 -39.64
N ALA A 203 -37.17 -1.33 -40.64
CA ALA A 203 -37.12 -0.03 -41.28
C ALA A 203 -37.56 -0.14 -42.74
N LYS A 204 -38.34 0.83 -43.23
CA LYS A 204 -38.76 0.87 -44.63
C LYS A 204 -37.98 1.93 -45.38
N ILE A 205 -37.17 1.52 -46.36
CA ILE A 205 -36.40 2.42 -47.22
C ILE A 205 -36.97 2.31 -48.64
N GLY A 206 -37.63 3.37 -49.11
CA GLY A 206 -38.40 3.35 -50.35
C GLY A 206 -39.57 2.36 -50.28
N THR A 207 -39.61 1.38 -51.19
CA THR A 207 -40.66 0.35 -51.23
C THR A 207 -40.31 -0.92 -50.45
N LYS A 208 -39.06 -1.05 -49.97
CA LYS A 208 -38.52 -2.28 -49.37
C LYS A 208 -38.40 -2.16 -47.85
N THR A 209 -38.71 -3.25 -47.16
CA THR A 209 -38.52 -3.39 -45.71
C THR A 209 -37.20 -4.11 -45.43
N PHE A 210 -36.45 -3.61 -44.44
CA PHE A 210 -35.17 -4.15 -43.98
C PHE A 210 -35.22 -4.43 -42.48
N LEU A 211 -34.40 -5.37 -42.01
CA LEU A 211 -34.11 -5.54 -40.59
C LEU A 211 -33.00 -4.57 -40.18
N ALA A 212 -33.36 -3.56 -39.39
CA ALA A 212 -32.44 -2.52 -38.93
C ALA A 212 -31.83 -2.83 -37.57
N GLY A 213 -32.55 -3.52 -36.69
CA GLY A 213 -32.00 -3.94 -35.42
C GLY A 213 -32.70 -5.14 -34.78
N ASN A 214 -32.05 -5.69 -33.75
CA ASN A 214 -32.62 -6.74 -32.90
C ASN A 214 -32.68 -6.25 -31.44
N PHE A 215 -33.80 -6.49 -30.77
CA PHE A 215 -34.04 -5.98 -29.42
C PHE A 215 -33.12 -6.65 -28.39
N VAL A 216 -32.50 -5.88 -27.50
CA VAL A 216 -31.55 -6.41 -26.49
C VAL A 216 -31.88 -6.05 -25.05
N GLY A 217 -32.88 -5.19 -24.85
CA GLY A 217 -33.34 -4.81 -23.52
C GLY A 217 -33.19 -3.32 -23.26
N TRP A 218 -32.85 -3.01 -22.00
CA TRP A 218 -32.89 -1.67 -21.45
C TRP A 218 -31.69 -1.42 -20.54
N ASP A 219 -31.23 -0.17 -20.45
CA ASP A 219 -30.17 0.22 -19.52
C ASP A 219 -30.55 1.51 -18.79
N LYS A 220 -30.64 1.45 -17.46
CA LYS A 220 -31.05 2.58 -16.60
C LYS A 220 -30.19 3.83 -16.75
N ARG A 221 -28.97 3.71 -17.30
CA ARG A 221 -28.07 4.85 -17.55
C ARG A 221 -28.42 5.61 -18.83
N LEU A 222 -29.08 4.95 -19.78
CA LEU A 222 -29.62 5.56 -20.99
C LEU A 222 -31.09 5.92 -20.82
N VAL A 223 -31.83 5.09 -20.10
CA VAL A 223 -33.29 5.19 -19.95
C VAL A 223 -33.62 5.27 -18.47
N PRO A 224 -33.62 6.48 -17.86
CA PRO A 224 -33.78 6.62 -16.41
C PRO A 224 -35.20 6.29 -15.91
N GLU A 225 -36.19 6.37 -16.80
CA GLU A 225 -37.63 6.25 -16.51
C GLU A 225 -38.16 4.80 -16.52
N VAL A 226 -37.33 3.77 -16.30
CA VAL A 226 -37.77 2.36 -16.28
C VAL A 226 -38.85 2.13 -15.22
N ALA A 227 -40.12 2.20 -15.63
CA ALA A 227 -41.28 2.08 -14.78
C ALA A 227 -42.04 0.78 -15.10
N SER A 228 -41.81 -0.22 -14.24
CA SER A 228 -42.49 -1.54 -14.14
C SER A 228 -41.78 -2.74 -14.79
N LYS A 229 -41.79 -3.87 -14.08
CA LYS A 229 -40.93 -5.05 -14.29
C LYS A 229 -41.39 -6.01 -15.42
N ILE A 230 -42.25 -5.60 -16.37
CA ILE A 230 -42.89 -6.57 -17.31
C ILE A 230 -42.91 -6.10 -18.77
N CYS A 231 -43.29 -4.85 -19.03
CA CYS A 231 -43.15 -4.18 -20.32
C CYS A 231 -42.68 -2.76 -20.02
N ASP A 232 -41.69 -2.28 -20.75
CA ASP A 232 -41.10 -0.99 -20.41
C ASP A 232 -41.89 0.17 -21.03
N LYS A 233 -41.87 1.29 -20.32
CA LYS A 233 -42.42 2.58 -20.72
C LYS A 233 -41.22 3.51 -20.84
N GLY A 234 -40.89 3.97 -22.04
CA GLY A 234 -39.69 4.79 -22.25
C GLY A 234 -38.90 4.34 -23.47
N GLU A 235 -37.57 4.34 -23.41
CA GLU A 235 -36.77 3.99 -24.58
C GLU A 235 -36.31 2.53 -24.58
N ALA A 236 -36.33 1.87 -25.74
CA ALA A 236 -35.87 0.50 -25.91
C ALA A 236 -34.61 0.43 -26.77
N ILE A 237 -33.68 -0.46 -26.39
CA ILE A 237 -32.35 -0.58 -27.01
C ILE A 237 -32.32 -1.75 -27.98
N TYR A 238 -31.85 -1.47 -29.20
CA TYR A 238 -31.66 -2.45 -30.26
C TYR A 238 -30.20 -2.44 -30.73
N ASN A 239 -29.64 -3.61 -30.99
CA ASN A 239 -28.36 -3.71 -31.70
C ASN A 239 -28.59 -3.43 -33.19
N ALA A 240 -27.69 -2.69 -33.83
CA ALA A 240 -27.69 -2.46 -35.27
C ALA A 240 -27.38 -3.75 -36.05
N ALA A 241 -28.41 -4.42 -36.57
CA ALA A 241 -28.29 -5.79 -37.08
C ALA A 241 -27.35 -5.92 -38.28
N GLY A 242 -27.35 -4.95 -39.20
CA GLY A 242 -26.53 -5.02 -40.42
C GLY A 242 -25.02 -4.87 -40.22
N LEU A 243 -24.58 -4.38 -39.05
CA LEU A 243 -23.15 -4.32 -38.73
C LEU A 243 -22.56 -5.71 -38.48
N TYR A 244 -23.40 -6.68 -38.11
CA TYR A 244 -22.99 -8.06 -37.83
C TYR A 244 -23.01 -8.96 -39.07
N PHE A 245 -23.42 -8.45 -40.23
CA PHE A 245 -23.55 -9.23 -41.47
C PHE A 245 -22.31 -10.06 -41.78
N ASP A 246 -21.12 -9.44 -41.75
CA ASP A 246 -19.88 -10.12 -42.13
C ASP A 246 -19.51 -11.22 -41.13
N TRP A 247 -19.75 -10.99 -39.83
CA TRP A 247 -19.59 -12.02 -38.81
C TRP A 247 -20.60 -13.15 -38.99
N ILE A 248 -21.86 -12.84 -39.30
CA ILE A 248 -22.90 -13.85 -39.51
C ILE A 248 -22.52 -14.75 -40.69
N GLU A 249 -22.14 -14.20 -41.84
CA GLU A 249 -21.73 -15.01 -42.99
C GLU A 249 -20.48 -15.85 -42.67
N ALA A 250 -19.47 -15.25 -42.03
CA ALA A 250 -18.23 -15.93 -41.71
C ALA A 250 -18.40 -17.06 -40.69
N SER A 251 -19.25 -16.87 -39.68
CA SER A 251 -19.43 -17.82 -38.58
C SER A 251 -20.52 -18.87 -38.84
N SER A 252 -21.57 -18.54 -39.59
CA SER A 252 -22.63 -19.47 -39.97
C SER A 252 -22.32 -20.24 -41.27
N GLY A 253 -21.49 -19.67 -42.15
CA GLY A 253 -21.27 -20.21 -43.49
C GLY A 253 -22.43 -19.99 -44.47
N ILE A 254 -23.47 -19.26 -44.07
CA ILE A 254 -24.64 -18.94 -44.90
C ILE A 254 -24.45 -17.56 -45.53
N LYS A 255 -24.68 -17.48 -46.85
CA LYS A 255 -24.71 -16.19 -47.55
C LYS A 255 -26.05 -15.51 -47.34
N LEU A 256 -26.03 -14.28 -46.85
CA LEU A 256 -27.25 -13.51 -46.61
C LEU A 256 -27.72 -12.78 -47.88
N LEU A 257 -29.01 -12.45 -47.92
CA LEU A 257 -29.56 -11.61 -48.99
C LEU A 257 -28.90 -10.24 -48.97
N PHE A 258 -28.44 -9.76 -50.14
CA PHE A 258 -27.81 -8.45 -50.28
C PHE A 258 -28.20 -7.79 -51.61
N THR A 259 -28.82 -6.61 -51.52
CA THR A 259 -29.11 -5.74 -52.67
C THR A 259 -28.19 -4.53 -52.67
N ALA A 260 -27.25 -4.52 -53.62
CA ALA A 260 -26.22 -3.49 -53.78
C ALA A 260 -26.76 -2.05 -53.90
N ALA A 261 -28.03 -1.89 -54.30
CA ALA A 261 -28.67 -0.59 -54.48
C ALA A 261 -29.03 0.12 -53.16
N SER A 262 -28.92 -0.54 -51.99
CA SER A 262 -29.39 0.02 -50.71
C SER A 262 -28.31 0.28 -49.65
N ASN A 263 -27.04 -0.09 -49.86
CA ASN A 263 -26.01 0.02 -48.82
C ASN A 263 -24.59 0.05 -49.40
N SER A 264 -23.95 1.21 -49.42
CA SER A 264 -22.52 1.37 -49.70
C SER A 264 -21.77 1.80 -48.42
N LEU A 265 -21.72 0.91 -47.42
CA LEU A 265 -20.73 1.05 -46.35
C LEU A 265 -19.56 0.08 -46.65
N PRO A 266 -18.29 0.53 -46.57
CA PRO A 266 -17.16 -0.36 -46.58
C PRO A 266 -17.20 -1.29 -45.36
N LYS A 267 -16.47 -2.42 -45.43
CA LYS A 267 -16.25 -3.32 -44.29
C LYS A 267 -15.71 -2.55 -43.08
N GLU A 268 -16.57 -2.08 -42.20
CA GLU A 268 -16.15 -1.50 -40.93
C GLU A 268 -15.93 -2.62 -39.91
N SER A 269 -14.77 -2.55 -39.26
CA SER A 269 -14.42 -3.40 -38.13
C SER A 269 -15.35 -3.09 -36.94
N LEU A 270 -15.92 -4.13 -36.33
CA LEU A 270 -16.72 -4.06 -35.10
C LEU A 270 -15.87 -3.84 -33.83
N GLU A 271 -14.56 -3.60 -33.96
CA GLU A 271 -13.69 -3.39 -32.81
C GLU A 271 -13.56 -1.90 -32.43
N PRO A 272 -13.75 -1.52 -31.15
CA PRO A 272 -13.48 -0.16 -30.69
C PRO A 272 -11.98 0.18 -30.73
N VAL A 273 -11.69 1.45 -30.99
CA VAL A 273 -10.41 2.04 -31.48
C VAL A 273 -9.18 1.92 -30.54
N PHE A 274 -9.24 1.24 -29.40
CA PHE A 274 -8.07 1.16 -28.49
C PHE A 274 -7.46 -0.24 -28.41
N THR A 275 -6.81 -0.67 -29.50
CA THR A 275 -6.07 -1.94 -29.59
C THR A 275 -4.61 -1.86 -29.12
N GLY A 276 -4.23 -0.82 -28.36
CA GLY A 276 -2.87 -0.68 -27.83
C GLY A 276 -2.81 0.09 -26.52
N LYS A 277 -1.77 -0.17 -25.71
CA LYS A 277 -1.47 0.65 -24.51
C LYS A 277 -1.34 2.12 -24.92
N PRO A 278 -1.99 3.06 -24.20
CA PRO A 278 -1.90 4.49 -24.49
C PRO A 278 -0.46 5.01 -24.56
N LYS A 279 -0.19 5.96 -25.46
CA LYS A 279 1.17 6.45 -25.76
C LYS A 279 1.54 7.74 -25.07
N ASN A 280 0.55 8.55 -24.69
CA ASN A 280 0.76 9.86 -24.10
C ASN A 280 -0.23 10.11 -22.95
N PHE A 281 -0.02 11.20 -22.21
CA PHE A 281 -0.81 11.51 -21.02
C PHE A 281 -2.31 11.68 -21.34
N ALA A 282 -2.64 12.32 -22.47
CA ALA A 282 -4.04 12.55 -22.85
C ALA A 282 -4.76 11.23 -23.15
N GLU A 283 -4.14 10.32 -23.88
CA GLU A 283 -4.69 8.98 -24.14
C GLU A 283 -4.81 8.17 -22.84
N TRP A 284 -3.79 8.19 -21.97
CA TRP A 284 -3.84 7.52 -20.67
C TRP A 284 -4.94 8.09 -19.77
N CYS A 285 -5.14 9.41 -19.80
CA CYS A 285 -6.17 10.09 -19.03
C CYS A 285 -7.59 9.70 -19.45
N GLN A 286 -7.77 9.27 -20.71
CA GLN A 286 -9.04 8.78 -21.25
C GLN A 286 -9.18 7.26 -21.22
N TYR A 287 -8.10 6.53 -20.93
CA TYR A 287 -8.12 5.08 -20.80
C TYR A 287 -9.14 4.67 -19.75
N ARG A 288 -9.96 3.64 -19.94
CA ARG A 288 -11.00 3.22 -18.97
C ARG A 288 -11.09 1.70 -18.91
N ASN A 289 -9.96 1.04 -18.70
CA ASN A 289 -9.88 -0.42 -18.63
C ASN A 289 -9.51 -0.87 -17.21
N HIS A 290 -10.50 -1.29 -16.42
CA HIS A 290 -10.30 -1.75 -15.04
C HIS A 290 -9.59 -3.10 -14.94
N GLU A 291 -9.45 -3.83 -16.04
CA GLU A 291 -8.74 -5.10 -16.10
C GLU A 291 -7.24 -4.92 -16.40
N ASP A 292 -6.82 -3.75 -16.90
CA ASP A 292 -5.41 -3.43 -17.09
C ASP A 292 -4.82 -2.87 -15.79
N PRO A 293 -3.81 -3.52 -15.17
CA PRO A 293 -3.20 -3.02 -13.95
C PRO A 293 -2.58 -1.62 -14.07
N ALA A 294 -2.18 -1.20 -15.28
CA ALA A 294 -1.67 0.15 -15.54
C ALA A 294 -2.71 1.25 -15.26
N TRP A 295 -4.00 0.90 -15.28
CA TRP A 295 -5.10 1.80 -14.96
C TRP A 295 -4.95 2.46 -13.59
N TYR A 296 -4.57 1.69 -12.57
CA TYR A 296 -4.47 2.18 -11.19
C TYR A 296 -3.33 3.18 -11.01
N THR A 297 -2.20 2.96 -11.71
CA THR A 297 -1.10 3.92 -11.77
C THR A 297 -1.56 5.25 -12.37
N MET A 298 -2.34 5.19 -13.47
CA MET A 298 -2.83 6.40 -14.09
C MET A 298 -3.88 7.12 -13.23
N GLN A 299 -4.81 6.40 -12.60
CA GLN A 299 -5.74 7.00 -11.63
C GLN A 299 -5.00 7.75 -10.53
N ARG A 300 -3.91 7.16 -10.01
CA ARG A 300 -3.05 7.82 -9.02
C ARG A 300 -2.41 9.09 -9.59
N ILE A 301 -1.82 9.01 -10.77
CA ILE A 301 -1.19 10.16 -11.44
C ILE A 301 -2.20 11.31 -11.64
N ILE A 302 -3.41 11.01 -12.13
CA ILE A 302 -4.45 12.02 -12.37
C ILE A 302 -4.92 12.60 -11.03
N SER A 303 -5.08 11.79 -9.98
CA SER A 303 -5.47 12.29 -8.65
C SER A 303 -4.51 13.33 -8.09
N LEU A 304 -3.24 13.31 -8.52
CA LEU A 304 -2.25 14.30 -8.09
C LEU A 304 -2.41 15.64 -8.83
N ALA A 305 -3.06 15.66 -9.99
CA ALA A 305 -3.26 16.83 -10.83
C ALA A 305 -4.37 17.78 -10.33
N GLY A 306 -5.17 17.39 -9.34
CA GLY A 306 -6.22 18.23 -8.74
C GLY A 306 -7.51 17.49 -8.42
N ASP A 307 -8.53 18.24 -8.01
CA ASP A 307 -9.86 17.71 -7.68
C ASP A 307 -10.65 17.44 -8.96
N PHE A 308 -10.78 16.17 -9.32
CA PHE A 308 -11.65 15.74 -10.42
C PHE A 308 -12.95 15.15 -9.88
N ALA A 309 -14.03 15.35 -10.62
CA ALA A 309 -15.30 14.70 -10.31
C ALA A 309 -15.13 13.18 -10.40
N LEU A 310 -15.69 12.44 -9.43
CA LEU A 310 -15.71 10.98 -9.47
C LEU A 310 -17.00 10.51 -10.15
N ASP A 311 -16.93 9.40 -10.87
CA ASP A 311 -18.12 8.69 -11.35
C ASP A 311 -18.71 7.76 -10.28
N ASN A 312 -19.79 7.05 -10.62
CA ASN A 312 -20.50 6.19 -9.68
C ASN A 312 -19.68 4.96 -9.21
N ASN A 313 -18.56 4.65 -9.87
CA ASN A 313 -17.63 3.62 -9.45
C ASN A 313 -16.50 4.18 -8.57
N GLY A 314 -16.51 5.49 -8.34
CA GLY A 314 -15.47 6.23 -7.65
C GLY A 314 -14.34 6.68 -8.57
N ASP A 315 -14.38 6.45 -9.88
CA ASP A 315 -13.27 6.75 -10.79
C ASP A 315 -13.23 8.21 -11.22
N ILE A 316 -12.04 8.75 -11.50
CA ILE A 316 -11.90 10.12 -12.00
C ILE A 316 -12.59 10.26 -13.37
N ARG A 317 -13.58 11.15 -13.46
CA ARG A 317 -14.29 11.53 -14.68
C ARG A 317 -13.54 12.70 -15.34
N ALA A 318 -12.89 12.41 -16.47
CA ALA A 318 -12.16 13.40 -17.26
C ALA A 318 -12.53 13.27 -18.74
N ASN A 319 -12.93 14.37 -19.37
CA ASN A 319 -13.04 14.49 -20.82
C ASN A 319 -11.68 14.98 -21.43
N PHE A 320 -11.62 15.23 -22.75
CA PHE A 320 -10.37 15.67 -23.39
C PHE A 320 -9.86 17.04 -22.89
N ASP A 321 -10.77 17.98 -22.63
CA ASP A 321 -10.43 19.30 -22.10
C ASP A 321 -9.91 19.18 -20.66
N ASP A 322 -10.54 18.32 -19.85
CA ASP A 322 -10.14 18.00 -18.47
C ASP A 322 -8.74 17.37 -18.44
N CYS A 323 -8.42 16.49 -19.40
CA CYS A 323 -7.11 15.85 -19.50
C CYS A 323 -5.98 16.82 -19.85
N SER A 324 -6.25 17.80 -20.72
CA SER A 324 -5.27 18.85 -21.04
C SER A 324 -4.98 19.72 -19.81
N ILE A 325 -6.03 20.10 -19.07
CA ILE A 325 -5.91 20.86 -17.83
C ILE A 325 -5.17 20.04 -16.77
N ALA A 326 -5.51 18.76 -16.63
CA ALA A 326 -4.84 17.83 -15.71
C ALA A 326 -3.34 17.74 -15.99
N ALA A 327 -2.95 17.64 -17.26
CA ALA A 327 -1.55 17.59 -17.64
C ALA A 327 -0.79 18.84 -17.20
N GLU A 328 -1.35 20.03 -17.42
CA GLU A 328 -0.73 21.31 -17.03
C GLU A 328 -0.67 21.48 -15.50
N ASN A 329 -1.73 21.12 -14.79
CA ASN A 329 -1.73 21.13 -13.32
C ASN A 329 -0.69 20.17 -12.74
N LEU A 330 -0.59 18.96 -13.30
CA LEU A 330 0.40 17.97 -12.89
C LEU A 330 1.82 18.48 -13.14
N LYS A 331 2.09 19.09 -14.30
CA LYS A 331 3.39 19.73 -14.60
C LYS A 331 3.70 20.85 -13.60
N ALA A 332 2.72 21.70 -13.27
CA ALA A 332 2.90 22.78 -12.31
C ALA A 332 3.25 22.23 -10.91
N LYS A 333 2.56 21.17 -10.49
CA LYS A 333 2.82 20.50 -9.21
C LYS A 333 4.19 19.81 -9.17
N ILE A 334 4.54 19.05 -10.20
CA ILE A 334 5.88 18.44 -10.33
C ILE A 334 6.96 19.52 -10.34
N LYS A 335 6.73 20.67 -10.98
CA LYS A 335 7.68 21.79 -10.96
C LYS A 335 7.86 22.40 -9.56
N ALA A 336 6.78 22.47 -8.76
CA ALA A 336 6.82 22.98 -7.40
C ALA A 336 7.47 21.98 -6.43
N ASP A 337 7.02 20.73 -6.43
CA ASP A 337 7.44 19.69 -5.49
C ASP A 337 8.70 18.94 -5.94
N ARG A 338 9.13 19.18 -7.18
CA ARG A 338 10.23 18.50 -7.87
C ARG A 338 10.06 16.98 -7.97
N GLY A 339 8.89 16.43 -7.67
CA GLY A 339 8.69 14.99 -7.63
C GLY A 339 7.26 14.52 -7.82
N LEU A 340 7.11 13.20 -7.74
CA LEU A 340 5.86 12.48 -7.91
C LEU A 340 5.73 11.45 -6.77
N ASP A 341 4.78 11.67 -5.85
CA ASP A 341 4.46 10.69 -4.79
C ASP A 341 3.29 9.81 -5.23
N LEU A 342 3.59 8.56 -5.55
CA LEU A 342 2.58 7.57 -5.92
C LEU A 342 2.22 6.65 -4.75
N ASP A 343 2.58 6.99 -3.52
CA ASP A 343 2.33 6.21 -2.30
C ASP A 343 0.89 5.72 -2.19
N ALA A 344 0.71 4.47 -1.74
CA ALA A 344 -0.57 3.88 -1.41
C ALA A 344 -1.18 4.63 -0.21
N TYR A 345 -2.46 4.97 -0.30
CA TYR A 345 -3.22 5.55 0.81
C TYR A 345 -4.02 4.46 1.54
N ALA A 346 -4.08 4.55 2.88
CA ALA A 346 -5.10 3.89 3.69
C ALA A 346 -6.51 4.40 3.28
N PRO A 347 -7.59 3.62 3.47
CA PRO A 347 -8.69 3.56 2.52
C PRO A 347 -9.49 4.86 2.47
N THR A 348 -9.22 5.69 1.48
CA THR A 348 -10.26 6.52 0.87
C THR A 348 -11.16 5.62 0.01
N SER A 349 -12.27 6.16 -0.48
CA SER A 349 -13.41 5.53 -1.19
C SER A 349 -13.13 4.47 -2.28
N PHE A 350 -11.86 4.17 -2.60
CA PHE A 350 -11.40 3.20 -3.59
C PHE A 350 -11.10 1.79 -3.05
N GLY A 351 -11.06 1.57 -1.72
CA GLY A 351 -10.81 0.25 -1.11
C GLY A 351 -9.42 -0.33 -1.44
N GLU A 352 -9.25 -1.66 -1.31
CA GLU A 352 -8.01 -2.42 -1.63
C GLU A 352 -7.49 -2.25 -3.08
N LYS A 353 -8.18 -1.49 -3.94
CA LYS A 353 -7.89 -1.30 -5.37
C LYS A 353 -6.86 -0.21 -5.68
N ALA A 354 -6.26 0.45 -4.68
CA ALA A 354 -5.27 1.52 -4.91
C ALA A 354 -3.80 1.04 -4.96
N VAL A 355 -3.58 -0.29 -4.96
CA VAL A 355 -2.23 -0.89 -5.02
C VAL A 355 -1.73 -0.86 -6.46
N ILE A 356 -0.60 -0.20 -6.69
CA ILE A 356 0.05 -0.14 -7.99
C ILE A 356 0.87 -1.43 -8.21
N THR A 357 0.72 -2.02 -9.40
CA THR A 357 1.53 -3.17 -9.85
C THR A 357 2.26 -2.92 -11.18
N ASP A 358 1.74 -2.07 -12.06
CA ASP A 358 2.30 -1.75 -13.38
C ASP A 358 2.65 -0.25 -13.52
N LEU A 359 3.94 0.06 -13.65
CA LEU A 359 4.45 1.44 -13.80
C LEU A 359 4.53 1.94 -15.25
N SER A 360 4.09 1.17 -16.25
CA SER A 360 4.18 1.54 -17.67
C SER A 360 3.62 2.93 -18.02
N PRO A 361 2.59 3.49 -17.34
CA PRO A 361 2.14 4.86 -17.59
C PRO A 361 3.18 5.96 -17.35
N LEU A 362 4.25 5.68 -16.57
CA LEU A 362 5.33 6.65 -16.35
C LEU A 362 6.03 7.08 -17.65
N ALA A 363 5.97 6.25 -18.71
CA ALA A 363 6.50 6.62 -20.02
C ALA A 363 5.86 7.90 -20.58
N ALA A 364 4.58 8.15 -20.27
CA ALA A 364 3.87 9.35 -20.70
C ALA A 364 4.31 10.63 -19.96
N LEU A 365 5.08 10.49 -18.87
CA LEU A 365 5.55 11.59 -18.04
C LEU A 365 7.04 11.93 -18.26
N ALA A 366 7.69 11.35 -19.27
CA ALA A 366 9.13 11.50 -19.51
C ALA A 366 9.61 12.96 -19.56
N ASP A 367 8.79 13.87 -20.10
CA ASP A 367 9.12 15.28 -20.28
C ASP A 367 8.58 16.20 -19.16
N PHE A 368 7.96 15.64 -18.11
CA PHE A 368 7.37 16.43 -17.02
C PHE A 368 8.42 16.93 -16.02
N GLY A 369 9.67 16.51 -16.18
CA GLY A 369 10.79 17.00 -15.38
C GLY A 369 10.83 16.46 -13.95
N ILE A 370 10.27 15.27 -13.72
CA ILE A 370 10.27 14.57 -12.43
C ILE A 370 11.72 14.27 -12.01
N ASP A 371 12.14 14.81 -10.86
CA ASP A 371 13.46 14.52 -10.29
C ASP A 371 13.43 13.66 -9.01
N ARG A 372 12.27 13.50 -8.37
CA ARG A 372 12.03 12.55 -7.28
C ARG A 372 10.80 11.69 -7.56
N ILE A 373 10.86 10.40 -7.25
CA ILE A 373 9.68 9.53 -7.18
C ILE A 373 9.64 8.78 -5.84
N SER A 374 8.45 8.63 -5.26
CA SER A 374 8.21 7.76 -4.10
C SER A 374 7.12 6.74 -4.40
N LEU A 375 7.40 5.50 -4.00
CA LEU A 375 6.61 4.31 -4.26
C LEU A 375 6.48 3.52 -2.95
N LYS A 376 5.49 3.89 -2.11
CA LYS A 376 5.26 3.22 -0.82
C LYS A 376 4.00 2.35 -0.79
N GLY A 377 4.11 1.15 -0.24
CA GLY A 377 2.96 0.28 0.07
C GLY A 377 2.32 -0.38 -1.14
N HIS A 378 3.14 -0.78 -2.12
CA HIS A 378 2.69 -1.31 -3.41
C HIS A 378 3.11 -2.76 -3.65
N ARG A 379 2.73 -3.30 -4.81
CA ARG A 379 3.12 -4.65 -5.28
C ARG A 379 3.69 -4.56 -6.70
N ILE A 380 4.58 -3.61 -6.92
CA ILE A 380 5.20 -3.34 -8.23
C ILE A 380 6.17 -4.47 -8.56
N GLU A 381 5.95 -5.07 -9.72
CA GLU A 381 6.75 -6.21 -10.22
C GLU A 381 7.85 -5.77 -11.19
N ASP A 382 7.64 -4.66 -11.93
CA ASP A 382 8.61 -4.13 -12.88
C ASP A 382 8.84 -2.63 -12.65
N PHE A 383 10.07 -2.28 -12.25
CA PHE A 383 10.51 -0.90 -12.07
C PHE A 383 11.25 -0.34 -13.31
N SER A 384 11.44 -1.11 -14.39
CA SER A 384 12.05 -0.64 -15.64
C SER A 384 11.41 0.63 -16.22
N PRO A 385 10.10 0.92 -16.04
CA PRO A 385 9.52 2.17 -16.49
C PRO A 385 10.10 3.43 -15.85
N LEU A 386 10.78 3.32 -14.69
CA LEU A 386 11.52 4.45 -14.08
C LEU A 386 12.60 5.01 -15.01
N LEU A 387 13.15 4.18 -15.91
CA LEU A 387 14.17 4.59 -16.87
C LEU A 387 13.68 5.63 -17.88
N ASN A 388 12.36 5.76 -18.06
CA ASN A 388 11.78 6.80 -18.91
C ASN A 388 11.88 8.20 -18.30
N LEU A 389 12.06 8.30 -16.99
CA LEU A 389 12.14 9.58 -16.27
C LEU A 389 13.56 10.15 -16.35
N ARG A 390 13.85 10.86 -17.44
CA ARG A 390 15.22 11.31 -17.80
C ARG A 390 15.89 12.25 -16.79
N ARG A 391 15.12 12.90 -15.91
CA ARG A 391 15.63 13.82 -14.87
C ARG A 391 15.63 13.21 -13.47
N LEU A 392 15.30 11.93 -13.33
CA LEU A 392 15.17 11.28 -12.03
C LEU A 392 16.51 11.29 -11.27
N LYS A 393 16.49 11.87 -10.08
CA LYS A 393 17.63 12.01 -9.15
C LYS A 393 17.42 11.26 -7.84
N LYS A 394 16.17 11.10 -7.41
CA LYS A 394 15.82 10.49 -6.13
C LYS A 394 14.76 9.42 -6.33
N VAL A 395 15.00 8.24 -5.79
CA VAL A 395 14.07 7.11 -5.84
C VAL A 395 13.87 6.55 -4.44
N GLU A 396 12.62 6.47 -4.02
CA GLU A 396 12.19 5.85 -2.76
C GLU A 396 11.24 4.69 -3.05
N ILE A 397 11.60 3.49 -2.62
CA ILE A 397 10.76 2.28 -2.71
C ILE A 397 10.62 1.72 -1.29
N ILE A 398 9.41 1.71 -0.74
CA ILE A 398 9.18 1.29 0.65
C ILE A 398 7.98 0.35 0.73
N ASN A 399 8.10 -0.74 1.47
CA ASN A 399 7.03 -1.72 1.69
C ASN A 399 6.44 -2.22 0.36
N ASN A 400 7.29 -2.68 -0.57
CA ASN A 400 6.85 -3.30 -1.83
C ASN A 400 6.79 -4.83 -1.72
N GLU A 401 5.59 -5.42 -1.76
CA GLU A 401 5.35 -6.85 -1.54
C GLU A 401 5.18 -7.65 -2.85
N ALA A 402 6.11 -7.52 -3.81
CA ALA A 402 6.04 -8.26 -5.07
C ALA A 402 6.84 -9.58 -5.01
N SER A 403 6.33 -10.65 -5.64
CA SER A 403 6.83 -12.02 -5.45
C SER A 403 7.40 -12.72 -6.68
N VAL A 404 7.40 -12.14 -7.89
CA VAL A 404 7.52 -12.98 -9.11
C VAL A 404 8.48 -12.52 -10.22
N PHE A 405 8.80 -11.24 -10.40
CA PHE A 405 9.66 -10.81 -11.53
C PHE A 405 11.04 -10.29 -11.12
N GLY A 406 11.99 -10.46 -12.04
CA GLY A 406 13.40 -10.20 -11.80
C GLY A 406 13.62 -8.76 -11.32
N PRO A 407 14.33 -8.55 -10.19
CA PRO A 407 14.50 -7.23 -9.61
C PRO A 407 15.09 -6.23 -10.62
N LEU A 408 14.63 -4.96 -10.60
CA LEU A 408 15.27 -3.92 -11.41
C LEU A 408 16.73 -3.84 -11.02
N ASP A 409 17.60 -3.93 -12.02
CA ASP A 409 19.01 -3.75 -11.81
C ASP A 409 19.29 -2.29 -11.44
N ALA A 410 19.71 -2.04 -10.20
CA ALA A 410 19.98 -0.70 -9.72
C ALA A 410 21.01 0.05 -10.60
N GLY A 411 21.92 -0.67 -11.24
CA GLY A 411 22.93 -0.13 -12.17
C GLY A 411 22.34 0.55 -13.40
N THR A 412 21.07 0.28 -13.75
CA THR A 412 20.36 0.93 -14.86
C THR A 412 19.95 2.37 -14.53
N LEU A 413 19.81 2.71 -13.24
CA LEU A 413 19.44 4.05 -12.75
C LEU A 413 20.64 5.02 -12.72
N THR A 414 21.36 5.12 -13.83
CA THR A 414 22.69 5.76 -13.93
C THR A 414 22.75 7.24 -13.49
N SER A 415 21.62 7.94 -13.42
CA SER A 415 21.50 9.37 -13.09
C SER A 415 21.06 9.67 -11.65
N VAL A 416 20.70 8.62 -10.88
CA VAL A 416 20.16 8.71 -9.51
C VAL A 416 21.26 9.02 -8.49
N GLU A 417 21.01 10.06 -7.69
CA GLU A 417 21.92 10.56 -6.64
C GLU A 417 21.50 10.12 -5.24
N THR A 418 20.21 9.82 -5.04
CA THR A 418 19.66 9.32 -3.77
C THR A 418 18.77 8.11 -4.02
N LEU A 419 19.06 7.02 -3.32
CA LEU A 419 18.30 5.78 -3.44
C LEU A 419 17.96 5.26 -2.05
N THR A 420 16.66 5.06 -1.81
CA THR A 420 16.13 4.50 -0.57
C THR A 420 15.29 3.28 -0.90
N VAL A 421 15.66 2.12 -0.36
CA VAL A 421 14.89 0.88 -0.50
C VAL A 421 14.67 0.26 0.86
N ARG A 422 13.41 0.09 1.27
CA ARG A 422 13.05 -0.41 2.60
C ARG A 422 11.95 -1.45 2.52
N ASN A 423 12.12 -2.60 3.19
CA ASN A 423 11.11 -3.65 3.32
C ASN A 423 10.43 -4.02 1.99
N SER A 424 11.21 -4.11 0.93
CA SER A 424 10.81 -4.27 -0.47
C SER A 424 11.55 -5.45 -1.09
N PRO A 425 11.42 -6.67 -0.53
CA PRO A 425 12.19 -7.82 -0.96
C PRO A 425 11.96 -8.11 -2.45
N GLY A 426 13.05 -8.21 -3.22
CA GLY A 426 12.98 -8.48 -4.65
C GLY A 426 12.61 -7.27 -5.53
N ALA A 427 12.39 -6.08 -4.96
CA ALA A 427 12.12 -4.89 -5.76
C ALA A 427 13.33 -4.45 -6.61
N MET A 428 14.54 -4.62 -6.07
CA MET A 428 15.76 -4.11 -6.70
C MET A 428 16.96 -5.04 -6.49
N ARG A 429 17.75 -5.21 -7.55
CA ARG A 429 18.95 -6.06 -7.56
C ARG A 429 20.11 -5.17 -7.24
N LEU A 430 20.73 -5.44 -6.10
CA LEU A 430 21.75 -4.60 -5.52
C LEU A 430 23.16 -4.92 -6.06
N ASP A 431 23.33 -6.04 -6.76
CA ASP A 431 24.62 -6.55 -7.27
C ASP A 431 25.38 -5.52 -8.12
N ASN A 432 24.64 -4.73 -8.91
CA ASN A 432 25.20 -3.76 -9.86
C ASN A 432 25.06 -2.30 -9.40
N LEU A 433 24.67 -2.06 -8.14
CA LEU A 433 24.72 -0.72 -7.52
C LEU A 433 26.05 0.00 -7.71
N PRO A 434 27.22 -0.66 -7.65
CA PRO A 434 28.51 -0.01 -7.93
C PRO A 434 28.60 0.66 -9.31
N SER A 435 27.77 0.27 -10.28
CA SER A 435 27.73 0.89 -11.62
C SER A 435 27.06 2.27 -11.63
N VAL A 436 26.33 2.65 -10.57
CA VAL A 436 25.62 3.94 -10.46
C VAL A 436 26.61 5.05 -10.07
N LYS A 437 27.30 5.60 -11.07
CA LYS A 437 28.37 6.60 -10.88
C LYS A 437 27.91 7.92 -10.26
N SER A 438 26.61 8.21 -10.27
CA SER A 438 26.04 9.47 -9.74
C SER A 438 25.60 9.38 -8.28
N LEU A 439 25.57 8.18 -7.70
CA LEU A 439 25.02 7.94 -6.36
C LEU A 439 25.82 8.68 -5.28
N ARG A 440 25.11 9.36 -4.37
CA ARG A 440 25.67 10.12 -3.24
C ARG A 440 25.15 9.65 -1.89
N PHE A 441 23.87 9.28 -1.86
CA PHE A 441 23.14 8.87 -0.66
C PHE A 441 22.46 7.53 -0.93
N LEU A 442 22.70 6.56 -0.05
CA LEU A 442 22.06 5.26 -0.12
C LEU A 442 21.51 4.86 1.24
N GLU A 443 20.25 4.46 1.26
CA GLU A 443 19.58 3.87 2.41
C GLU A 443 18.96 2.53 1.99
N ILE A 444 19.32 1.46 2.70
CA ILE A 444 18.77 0.12 2.49
C ILE A 444 18.28 -0.40 3.84
N ALA A 445 17.02 -0.83 3.92
CA ALA A 445 16.48 -1.42 5.13
C ALA A 445 15.64 -2.68 4.91
N GLY A 446 15.80 -3.71 5.75
CA GLY A 446 15.00 -4.94 5.67
C GLY A 446 15.29 -5.81 4.43
N GLU A 447 16.29 -5.46 3.62
CA GLU A 447 16.63 -6.15 2.39
C GLU A 447 17.67 -7.26 2.60
N ALA A 448 17.69 -8.21 1.67
CA ALA A 448 18.87 -9.07 1.48
C ALA A 448 19.87 -8.34 0.57
N ILE A 449 21.13 -8.26 1.02
CA ILE A 449 22.24 -7.68 0.26
C ILE A 449 23.24 -8.80 -0.10
N PRO A 450 23.86 -8.75 -1.29
CA PRO A 450 24.89 -9.71 -1.66
C PRO A 450 26.11 -9.60 -0.72
N SER A 451 26.76 -10.74 -0.46
CA SER A 451 27.93 -10.85 0.42
C SER A 451 29.17 -10.11 -0.08
N GLU A 452 29.34 -10.02 -1.41
CA GLU A 452 30.41 -9.24 -2.03
C GLU A 452 29.82 -8.04 -2.73
N MET A 453 29.89 -6.89 -2.06
CA MET A 453 29.41 -5.63 -2.58
C MET A 453 30.57 -4.63 -2.51
N VAL A 454 31.52 -4.78 -3.43
CA VAL A 454 32.64 -3.83 -3.56
C VAL A 454 32.11 -2.58 -4.26
N TRP A 455 31.69 -1.55 -3.50
CA TRP A 455 31.23 -0.31 -4.15
C TRP A 455 32.42 0.58 -4.40
N ASP A 456 33.07 0.42 -5.56
CA ASP A 456 34.04 1.40 -6.07
C ASP A 456 33.28 2.61 -6.67
N THR A 457 32.41 3.23 -5.89
CA THR A 457 31.72 4.46 -6.30
C THR A 457 32.54 5.64 -5.80
N SER A 458 33.02 6.46 -6.73
CA SER A 458 33.85 7.62 -6.41
C SER A 458 33.08 8.79 -5.79
N LEU A 459 31.76 8.71 -5.62
CA LEU A 459 30.91 9.83 -5.18
C LEU A 459 30.00 9.55 -3.96
N VAL A 460 29.84 8.30 -3.51
CA VAL A 460 28.97 8.00 -2.36
C VAL A 460 29.53 8.61 -1.09
N ARG A 461 28.70 9.39 -0.40
CA ARG A 461 29.05 10.12 0.84
C ARG A 461 28.33 9.58 2.05
N ASN A 462 27.12 9.07 1.90
CA ASN A 462 26.27 8.64 3.02
C ASN A 462 25.68 7.27 2.74
N ILE A 463 25.88 6.35 3.67
CA ILE A 463 25.33 4.99 3.61
C ILE A 463 24.62 4.71 4.93
N THR A 464 23.36 4.28 4.83
CA THR A 464 22.58 3.75 5.96
C THR A 464 22.09 2.35 5.62
N LEU A 465 22.46 1.37 6.45
CA LEU A 465 22.01 -0.01 6.35
C LEU A 465 21.28 -0.39 7.64
N ASP A 466 20.00 -0.73 7.57
CA ASP A 466 19.17 -1.06 8.74
C ASP A 466 18.46 -2.40 8.58
N ASN A 467 18.64 -3.33 9.52
CA ASN A 467 18.05 -4.66 9.49
C ASN A 467 18.27 -5.42 8.17
N VAL A 468 19.42 -5.21 7.53
CA VAL A 468 19.81 -5.91 6.29
C VAL A 468 20.31 -7.32 6.59
N ARG A 469 20.17 -8.22 5.61
CA ARG A 469 20.67 -9.61 5.67
C ARG A 469 21.80 -9.79 4.66
N ALA A 470 22.96 -10.24 5.11
CA ALA A 470 24.10 -10.59 4.26
C ALA A 470 24.56 -12.02 4.59
N SER A 471 24.97 -12.79 3.58
CA SER A 471 25.46 -14.16 3.76
C SER A 471 26.92 -14.25 4.22
N ASP A 472 27.68 -13.16 4.12
CA ASP A 472 29.09 -13.07 4.51
C ASP A 472 29.43 -11.65 4.98
N THR A 473 30.70 -11.40 5.25
CA THR A 473 31.25 -10.11 5.70
C THR A 473 31.17 -9.06 4.60
N LEU A 474 30.44 -7.98 4.89
CA LEU A 474 30.32 -6.84 3.99
C LEU A 474 31.61 -5.99 4.01
N ASN A 475 32.24 -5.82 2.85
CA ASN A 475 33.45 -5.02 2.69
C ASN A 475 33.12 -3.67 2.03
N PHE A 476 33.56 -2.57 2.64
CA PHE A 476 33.37 -1.22 2.09
C PHE A 476 34.62 -0.77 1.31
N SER A 477 34.47 0.00 0.23
CA SER A 477 35.59 0.58 -0.53
C SER A 477 35.22 1.91 -1.19
N MET A 478 34.88 2.93 -0.39
CA MET A 478 34.44 4.23 -0.90
C MET A 478 35.34 5.38 -0.40
N PRO A 479 36.24 5.93 -1.23
CA PRO A 479 37.18 6.95 -0.77
C PRO A 479 36.53 8.29 -0.40
N LYS A 480 35.30 8.55 -0.84
CA LYS A 480 34.52 9.77 -0.56
C LYS A 480 33.45 9.59 0.52
N LEU A 481 33.40 8.44 1.18
CA LEU A 481 32.43 8.18 2.24
C LEU A 481 32.68 9.13 3.41
N GLN A 482 31.62 9.81 3.85
CA GLN A 482 31.62 10.75 4.96
C GLN A 482 30.90 10.17 6.16
N ASN A 483 29.73 9.55 5.94
CA ASN A 483 28.91 8.98 7.01
C ASN A 483 28.55 7.53 6.68
N LEU A 484 28.81 6.64 7.62
CA LEU A 484 28.41 5.25 7.56
C LEU A 484 27.62 4.88 8.80
N THR A 485 26.37 4.48 8.60
CA THR A 485 25.48 3.95 9.63
C THR A 485 25.08 2.53 9.28
N VAL A 486 25.37 1.57 10.15
CA VAL A 486 25.00 0.16 9.98
C VAL A 486 24.36 -0.34 11.27
N LYS A 487 23.10 -0.76 11.19
CA LYS A 487 22.34 -1.39 12.26
C LYS A 487 21.78 -2.72 11.77
N ALA A 488 22.52 -3.80 11.88
CA ALA A 488 22.09 -5.09 11.32
C ALA A 488 22.93 -6.25 11.84
N ARG A 489 22.33 -7.44 11.94
CA ARG A 489 23.00 -8.68 12.35
C ARG A 489 23.88 -9.29 11.26
N ILE A 490 24.87 -8.52 10.82
CA ILE A 490 25.83 -8.90 9.79
C ILE A 490 27.27 -8.68 10.28
N ALA A 491 28.21 -9.30 9.58
CA ALA A 491 29.63 -9.01 9.75
C ALA A 491 30.03 -7.88 8.79
N ILE A 492 30.85 -6.93 9.25
CA ILE A 492 31.40 -5.89 8.36
C ILE A 492 32.92 -5.73 8.53
N SER A 493 33.55 -5.26 7.47
CA SER A 493 34.98 -4.96 7.42
C SER A 493 35.19 -3.62 6.68
N LEU A 494 35.94 -2.72 7.31
CA LEU A 494 36.32 -1.44 6.70
C LEU A 494 37.71 -1.54 6.04
N PRO A 495 37.93 -0.85 4.92
CA PRO A 495 39.22 -0.82 4.25
C PRO A 495 40.20 0.07 5.04
N ASN A 496 41.50 -0.12 4.82
CA ASN A 496 42.55 0.68 5.47
C ASN A 496 42.56 2.18 5.06
N HIS A 497 41.76 2.59 4.07
CA HIS A 497 41.79 3.94 3.52
C HIS A 497 40.39 4.55 3.33
N LEU A 498 39.98 5.42 4.27
CA LEU A 498 38.74 6.23 4.20
C LEU A 498 39.06 7.69 4.58
N PRO A 499 39.53 8.53 3.64
CA PRO A 499 40.07 9.85 3.97
C PRO A 499 39.01 10.89 4.34
N GLU A 500 37.76 10.72 3.90
CA GLU A 500 36.68 11.68 4.14
C GLU A 500 35.70 11.24 5.23
N LEU A 501 35.90 10.08 5.86
CA LEU A 501 34.96 9.54 6.84
C LEU A 501 34.94 10.41 8.10
N GLN A 502 33.80 10.99 8.41
CA GLN A 502 33.54 11.86 9.55
C GLN A 502 32.80 11.16 10.67
N THR A 503 31.82 10.32 10.31
CA THR A 503 30.95 9.63 11.27
C THR A 503 30.86 8.15 10.95
N LEU A 504 31.11 7.31 11.96
CA LEU A 504 30.95 5.87 11.92
C LEU A 504 30.00 5.45 13.03
N GLN A 505 28.84 4.89 12.68
CA GLN A 505 27.82 4.42 13.61
C GLN A 505 27.49 2.96 13.33
N LEU A 506 27.79 2.07 14.27
CA LEU A 506 27.66 0.63 14.11
C LEU A 506 26.81 0.05 15.25
N GLN A 507 25.81 -0.77 14.93
CA GLN A 507 24.92 -1.35 15.93
C GLN A 507 24.50 -2.80 15.57
N ASP A 508 24.42 -3.67 16.57
CA ASP A 508 23.90 -5.05 16.46
C ASP A 508 24.65 -5.92 15.43
N LEU A 509 25.96 -5.74 15.29
CA LEU A 509 26.77 -6.51 14.33
C LEU A 509 27.22 -7.85 14.89
N THR A 510 27.25 -8.88 14.05
CA THR A 510 27.78 -10.20 14.44
C THR A 510 29.31 -10.21 14.50
N ALA A 511 29.96 -9.40 13.67
CA ALA A 511 31.39 -9.15 13.76
C ALA A 511 31.74 -7.79 13.14
N PHE A 512 32.75 -7.13 13.69
CA PHE A 512 33.36 -5.96 13.09
C PHE A 512 34.87 -6.16 13.03
N ASN A 513 35.42 -6.19 11.81
CA ASN A 513 36.86 -6.19 11.60
C ASN A 513 37.31 -4.75 11.34
N MET A 514 37.97 -4.15 12.34
CA MET A 514 38.49 -2.81 12.21
C MET A 514 39.91 -2.86 11.62
N PRO A 515 40.24 -2.03 10.61
CA PRO A 515 41.56 -2.03 9.99
C PRO A 515 42.66 -1.66 11.00
N ARG A 516 43.84 -2.27 10.85
CA ARG A 516 45.00 -2.10 11.77
C ARG A 516 45.55 -0.67 11.83
N SER A 517 45.28 0.14 10.82
CA SER A 517 45.64 1.55 10.79
C SER A 517 44.62 2.29 9.93
N LEU A 518 44.22 3.47 10.40
CA LEU A 518 43.38 4.42 9.68
C LEU A 518 44.20 5.70 9.45
N PRO A 519 45.39 5.64 8.84
CA PRO A 519 46.42 6.70 8.93
C PRO A 519 46.00 7.99 8.21
N LYS A 520 44.93 7.93 7.41
CA LYS A 520 44.32 9.05 6.69
C LYS A 520 42.86 9.34 7.08
N ALA A 521 42.27 8.60 8.02
CA ALA A 521 40.93 8.92 8.54
C ALA A 521 40.99 10.01 9.63
N ARG A 522 41.79 11.05 9.40
CA ARG A 522 41.93 12.22 10.29
C ARG A 522 40.66 13.07 10.35
N SER A 523 39.63 12.67 9.62
CA SER A 523 38.32 13.31 9.52
C SER A 523 37.31 12.73 10.51
N ILE A 524 37.54 11.54 11.07
CA ILE A 524 36.57 10.92 11.99
C ILE A 524 36.50 11.78 13.26
N THR A 525 35.29 12.28 13.53
CA THR A 525 34.96 13.08 14.72
C THR A 525 34.11 12.28 15.70
N VAL A 526 33.30 11.36 15.18
CA VAL A 526 32.38 10.51 15.95
C VAL A 526 32.56 9.05 15.54
N LEU A 527 32.90 8.20 16.51
CA LEU A 527 32.87 6.75 16.39
C LEU A 527 31.90 6.21 17.44
N ASN A 528 30.82 5.58 16.98
CA ASN A 528 29.85 4.89 17.82
C ASN A 528 29.77 3.42 17.40
N SER A 529 29.98 2.51 18.34
CA SER A 529 29.75 1.07 18.16
C SER A 529 28.97 0.50 19.35
N GLN A 530 27.84 -0.16 19.07
CA GLN A 530 27.00 -0.79 20.08
C GLN A 530 26.69 -2.25 19.75
N GLN A 531 26.73 -3.15 20.74
CA GLN A 531 26.29 -4.54 20.57
C GLN A 531 27.04 -5.28 19.45
N ILE A 532 28.36 -5.13 19.38
CA ILE A 532 29.23 -5.84 18.45
C ILE A 532 29.66 -7.17 19.09
N ASN A 533 29.17 -8.30 18.57
CA ASN A 533 29.42 -9.63 19.15
C ASN A 533 30.87 -10.11 19.03
N ARG A 534 31.59 -9.66 18.00
CA ARG A 534 33.01 -9.98 17.82
C ARG A 534 33.71 -8.80 17.18
N LEU A 535 34.34 -7.96 18.00
CA LEU A 535 35.28 -6.98 17.51
C LEU A 535 36.64 -7.66 17.32
N SER A 536 37.24 -7.51 16.14
CA SER A 536 38.55 -8.08 15.84
C SER A 536 39.41 -7.07 15.08
N GLY A 537 40.73 -7.15 15.28
CA GLY A 537 41.68 -6.16 14.79
C GLY A 537 42.31 -5.36 15.93
N ALA A 538 43.61 -5.12 15.83
CA ALA A 538 44.33 -4.24 16.76
C ALA A 538 44.03 -2.79 16.34
N VAL A 539 43.04 -2.15 16.98
CA VAL A 539 42.76 -0.74 16.71
C VAL A 539 43.92 0.09 17.23
N ARG A 540 44.57 0.82 16.32
CA ARG A 540 45.50 1.89 16.69
C ARG A 540 44.74 3.20 16.70
N PHE A 541 44.13 3.53 17.84
CA PHE A 541 43.39 4.79 18.01
C PHE A 541 44.27 6.03 17.79
N GLU A 542 45.60 5.91 17.87
CA GLU A 542 46.57 6.99 17.65
C GLU A 542 46.41 7.76 16.33
N ASP A 543 45.85 7.13 15.29
CA ASP A 543 45.66 7.76 13.98
C ASP A 543 44.41 8.69 13.94
N LEU A 544 43.46 8.54 14.87
CA LEU A 544 42.17 9.23 14.89
C LEU A 544 42.23 10.62 15.55
N THR A 545 43.27 11.39 15.22
CA THR A 545 43.61 12.69 15.86
C THR A 545 42.52 13.78 15.86
N SER A 546 41.44 13.63 15.08
CA SER A 546 40.29 14.55 15.11
C SER A 546 39.09 14.05 15.92
N LEU A 547 39.18 12.88 16.55
CA LEU A 547 38.08 12.28 17.30
C LEU A 547 37.67 13.19 18.46
N GLU A 548 36.39 13.53 18.54
CA GLU A 548 35.79 14.32 19.61
C GLU A 548 34.90 13.46 20.52
N THR A 549 34.27 12.43 19.95
CA THR A 549 33.38 11.51 20.65
C THR A 549 33.72 10.06 20.29
N LEU A 550 34.01 9.25 21.31
CA LEU A 550 34.23 7.81 21.21
C LEU A 550 33.18 7.09 22.07
N GLU A 551 32.27 6.37 21.43
CA GLU A 551 31.26 5.57 22.10
C GLU A 551 31.38 4.10 21.67
N MET A 552 31.67 3.22 22.61
CA MET A 552 31.76 1.79 22.40
C MET A 552 30.99 1.11 23.53
N ARG A 553 29.72 0.78 23.30
CA ARG A 553 28.85 0.16 24.31
C ARG A 553 28.60 -1.31 24.02
N ASP A 554 28.57 -2.16 25.05
CA ASP A 554 28.09 -3.54 24.96
C ASP A 554 28.78 -4.39 23.88
N ASN A 555 30.09 -4.19 23.65
CA ASN A 555 30.85 -4.94 22.65
C ASN A 555 31.66 -6.08 23.28
N GLN A 556 32.01 -7.08 22.49
CA GLN A 556 32.85 -8.20 22.91
C GLN A 556 34.16 -8.24 22.12
N GLY A 557 35.26 -8.59 22.80
CA GLY A 557 36.57 -8.77 22.17
C GLY A 557 37.40 -7.49 22.02
N ILE A 558 37.10 -6.44 22.78
CA ILE A 558 38.00 -5.28 22.90
C ILE A 558 39.03 -5.61 23.98
N GLU A 559 40.29 -5.78 23.60
CA GLU A 559 41.35 -6.24 24.52
C GLU A 559 42.39 -5.18 24.86
N ASP A 560 42.49 -4.08 24.10
CA ASP A 560 43.56 -3.08 24.28
C ASP A 560 43.11 -1.64 23.95
N PHE A 561 43.27 -0.72 24.92
CA PHE A 561 43.10 0.74 24.80
C PHE A 561 44.41 1.50 24.96
N ALA A 562 45.55 0.81 25.03
CA ALA A 562 46.84 1.45 25.08
C ALA A 562 46.90 2.46 23.92
N LEU A 563 47.23 3.72 24.24
CA LEU A 563 47.54 4.81 23.30
C LEU A 563 46.40 5.78 22.91
N LEU A 564 45.41 6.03 23.77
CA LEU A 564 44.53 7.23 23.67
C LEU A 564 45.21 8.62 23.86
N PRO A 565 46.41 8.82 24.49
CA PRO A 565 46.93 10.16 24.80
C PRO A 565 47.15 11.11 23.61
N LYS A 566 47.16 10.61 22.37
CA LYS A 566 47.32 11.43 21.16
C LYS A 566 46.01 12.10 20.70
N LEU A 567 44.88 11.80 21.35
CA LEU A 567 43.55 12.26 20.97
C LEU A 567 43.17 13.59 21.62
N MET A 568 43.94 14.64 21.32
CA MET A 568 43.85 15.98 21.96
C MET A 568 42.52 16.73 21.75
N LYS A 569 41.62 16.21 20.91
CA LYS A 569 40.28 16.77 20.67
C LYS A 569 39.15 16.04 21.39
N LEU A 570 39.43 14.91 22.02
CA LEU A 570 38.44 14.03 22.64
C LEU A 570 37.74 14.75 23.80
N ARG A 571 36.41 14.72 23.82
CA ARG A 571 35.55 15.38 24.81
C ARG A 571 34.69 14.40 25.58
N SER A 572 34.20 13.36 24.91
CA SER A 572 33.33 12.35 25.49
C SER A 572 33.85 10.96 25.14
N VAL A 573 34.07 10.14 26.16
CA VAL A 573 34.43 8.73 26.03
C VAL A 573 33.42 7.88 26.77
N ILE A 574 32.84 6.91 26.09
CA ILE A 574 31.84 6.00 26.63
C ILE A 574 32.25 4.58 26.25
N LEU A 575 32.51 3.75 27.25
CA LEU A 575 33.07 2.42 27.13
C LEU A 575 32.28 1.40 27.98
N SER A 576 30.98 1.65 28.18
CA SER A 576 30.16 0.83 29.07
C SER A 576 29.92 -0.59 28.54
N GLY A 577 29.87 -1.60 29.39
CA GLY A 577 29.36 -2.93 28.98
C GLY A 577 30.34 -3.79 28.17
N ASN A 578 31.65 -3.54 28.21
CA ASN A 578 32.63 -4.25 27.37
C ASN A 578 33.45 -5.32 28.12
N GLY A 579 33.28 -5.43 29.44
CA GLY A 579 33.97 -6.42 30.27
C GLY A 579 35.44 -6.10 30.57
N PHE A 580 35.86 -4.83 30.50
CA PHE A 580 37.23 -4.44 30.83
C PHE A 580 37.59 -4.75 32.28
N ARG A 581 38.74 -5.39 32.49
CA ARG A 581 39.31 -5.62 33.84
C ARG A 581 40.32 -4.55 34.25
N SER A 582 40.97 -3.96 33.26
CA SER A 582 41.83 -2.80 33.39
C SER A 582 41.62 -1.91 32.19
N ILE A 583 41.81 -0.60 32.36
CA ILE A 583 41.84 0.35 31.28
C ILE A 583 42.96 1.35 31.55
N ASP A 584 43.76 1.64 30.54
CA ASP A 584 44.88 2.58 30.58
C ASP A 584 44.80 3.51 29.36
N GLY A 585 45.55 4.60 29.35
CA GLY A 585 45.66 5.49 28.19
C GLY A 585 44.91 6.82 28.32
N PHE A 586 44.20 7.07 29.42
CA PHE A 586 43.52 8.36 29.65
C PHE A 586 44.47 9.51 30.04
N GLN A 587 45.79 9.27 30.07
CA GLN A 587 46.74 10.31 30.41
C GLN A 587 46.70 11.46 29.38
N SER A 588 46.76 12.69 29.87
CA SER A 588 46.95 13.90 29.05
C SER A 588 45.85 14.13 27.99
N LEU A 589 44.57 13.93 28.32
CA LEU A 589 43.43 14.29 27.48
C LEU A 589 42.83 15.65 27.92
N PRO A 590 43.37 16.80 27.46
CA PRO A 590 43.09 18.11 28.06
C PRO A 590 41.65 18.59 27.88
N LYS A 591 40.90 18.01 26.92
CA LYS A 591 39.53 18.41 26.58
C LYS A 591 38.47 17.40 27.01
N LEU A 592 38.86 16.27 27.61
CA LEU A 592 37.92 15.25 28.05
C LEU A 592 37.07 15.84 29.19
N THR A 593 35.76 15.90 28.98
CA THR A 593 34.80 16.34 29.98
C THR A 593 34.03 15.14 30.54
N ARG A 594 33.64 14.20 29.67
CA ARG A 594 32.78 13.07 30.04
C ARG A 594 33.48 11.72 29.85
N LEU A 595 33.46 10.89 30.88
CA LEU A 595 33.96 9.52 30.86
C LEU A 595 32.93 8.56 31.46
N ASP A 596 32.42 7.62 30.66
CA ASP A 596 31.55 6.52 31.10
C ASP A 596 32.28 5.20 30.89
N ILE A 597 32.66 4.54 31.98
CA ILE A 597 33.30 3.22 32.04
C ILE A 597 32.44 2.23 32.83
N SER A 598 31.14 2.50 32.92
CA SER A 598 30.18 1.71 33.71
C SER A 598 30.00 0.29 33.17
N THR A 599 29.49 -0.63 33.99
CA THR A 599 29.15 -2.00 33.55
C THR A 599 30.36 -2.74 32.94
N ASN A 600 31.52 -2.64 33.58
CA ASN A 600 32.74 -3.39 33.22
C ASN A 600 33.15 -4.31 34.38
N GLN A 601 34.39 -4.79 34.39
CA GLN A 601 34.98 -5.65 35.42
C GLN A 601 36.18 -4.97 36.10
N LEU A 602 36.19 -3.63 36.15
CA LEU A 602 37.33 -2.86 36.67
C LEU A 602 37.45 -3.05 38.19
N GLU A 603 38.62 -3.48 38.65
CA GLU A 603 38.93 -3.58 40.09
C GLU A 603 39.53 -2.29 40.65
N VAL A 604 40.16 -1.50 39.79
CA VAL A 604 40.75 -0.19 40.06
C VAL A 604 40.40 0.78 38.95
N LEU A 605 40.27 2.06 39.27
CA LEU A 605 40.13 3.10 38.26
C LEU A 605 41.47 3.34 37.54
N PRO A 606 41.45 3.79 36.27
CA PRO A 606 42.67 4.20 35.57
C PRO A 606 43.35 5.36 36.30
N TYR A 607 44.66 5.50 36.11
CA TYR A 607 45.37 6.71 36.53
C TYR A 607 44.90 7.91 35.70
N PHE A 608 44.22 8.86 36.34
CA PHE A 608 43.68 10.08 35.72
C PHE A 608 44.69 11.23 35.62
N GLU A 609 45.96 10.93 35.33
CA GLU A 609 47.01 11.93 35.24
C GLU A 609 46.70 12.95 34.12
N ASP A 610 46.63 14.23 34.50
CA ASP A 610 46.34 15.36 33.61
C ASP A 610 45.00 15.28 32.83
N LEU A 611 43.89 15.06 33.55
CA LEU A 611 42.52 15.31 33.05
C LEU A 611 41.93 16.64 33.59
N PRO A 612 42.46 17.81 33.20
CA PRO A 612 42.10 19.09 33.82
C PRO A 612 40.64 19.49 33.60
N SER A 613 39.93 18.87 32.66
CA SER A 613 38.58 19.28 32.23
C SER A 613 37.48 18.28 32.53
N ILE A 614 37.77 17.13 33.16
CA ILE A 614 36.75 16.09 33.39
C ILE A 614 35.70 16.58 34.40
N ASP A 615 34.44 16.60 33.99
CA ASP A 615 33.31 17.05 34.81
C ASP A 615 32.35 15.92 35.17
N GLU A 616 32.27 14.87 34.36
CA GLU A 616 31.41 13.71 34.56
C GLU A 616 32.18 12.39 34.44
N LEU A 617 32.14 11.59 35.52
CA LEU A 617 32.66 10.22 35.56
C LEU A 617 31.56 9.24 35.99
N ASP A 618 31.22 8.29 35.12
CA ASP A 618 30.39 7.14 35.47
C ASP A 618 31.27 5.87 35.49
N ALA A 619 31.46 5.31 36.68
CA ALA A 619 32.16 4.05 36.90
C ALA A 619 31.28 3.03 37.64
N SER A 620 29.96 3.18 37.54
CA SER A 620 28.99 2.28 38.18
C SER A 620 29.07 0.84 37.65
N SER A 621 28.57 -0.12 38.42
CA SER A 621 28.51 -1.54 38.03
C SER A 621 29.87 -2.12 37.60
N ASN A 622 30.92 -1.84 38.37
CA ASN A 622 32.25 -2.42 38.23
C ASN A 622 32.59 -3.32 39.44
N LEU A 623 33.87 -3.67 39.61
CA LEU A 623 34.41 -4.44 40.73
C LEU A 623 35.33 -3.59 41.61
N LEU A 624 35.14 -2.27 41.65
CA LEU A 624 36.01 -1.34 42.35
C LEU A 624 36.03 -1.63 43.86
N THR A 625 37.23 -1.71 44.43
CA THR A 625 37.44 -1.89 45.87
C THR A 625 38.50 -0.92 46.38
N GLY A 626 38.41 -0.50 47.65
CA GLY A 626 39.45 0.29 48.30
C GLY A 626 39.55 1.75 47.83
N ASP A 627 40.79 2.24 47.67
CA ASP A 627 41.09 3.61 47.23
C ASP A 627 40.78 3.78 45.74
N LEU A 628 40.00 4.81 45.44
CA LEU A 628 39.52 5.08 44.09
C LEU A 628 40.57 5.76 43.20
N GLY A 629 41.70 6.23 43.75
CA GLY A 629 42.77 6.83 42.94
C GLY A 629 42.34 8.13 42.23
N LEU A 630 41.40 8.87 42.82
CA LEU A 630 40.84 10.11 42.27
C LEU A 630 41.66 11.37 42.63
N ASP A 631 42.91 11.19 43.06
CA ASP A 631 43.82 12.29 43.37
C ASP A 631 44.12 13.13 42.11
N GLY A 632 43.96 14.45 42.21
CA GLY A 632 44.26 15.39 41.11
C GLY A 632 43.14 15.58 40.08
N VAL A 633 41.97 14.96 40.28
CA VAL A 633 40.79 15.11 39.40
C VAL A 633 39.92 16.30 39.82
N ASP A 634 40.55 17.48 39.94
CA ASP A 634 39.98 18.64 40.65
C ASP A 634 38.73 19.25 40.00
N SER A 635 38.50 19.00 38.70
CA SER A 635 37.39 19.53 37.92
C SER A 635 36.09 18.72 38.02
N LEU A 636 36.14 17.53 38.63
CA LEU A 636 35.02 16.59 38.63
C LEU A 636 33.80 17.14 39.39
N LYS A 637 32.65 17.15 38.73
CA LYS A 637 31.38 17.66 39.28
C LYS A 637 30.36 16.57 39.54
N SER A 638 30.37 15.51 38.74
CA SER A 638 29.44 14.39 38.82
C SER A 638 30.20 13.07 38.83
N LEU A 639 29.97 12.27 39.87
CA LEU A 639 30.59 10.96 40.05
C LEU A 639 29.52 9.90 40.35
N ASN A 640 29.50 8.85 39.53
CA ASN A 640 28.67 7.67 39.77
C ASN A 640 29.56 6.45 40.05
N LEU A 641 29.41 5.85 41.22
CA LEU A 641 30.10 4.65 41.69
C LEU A 641 29.10 3.58 42.15
N SER A 642 27.81 3.71 41.82
CA SER A 642 26.78 2.76 42.23
C SER A 642 27.14 1.33 41.81
N ASP A 643 26.59 0.33 42.51
CA ASP A 643 26.76 -1.08 42.13
C ASP A 643 28.21 -1.60 42.17
N ASN A 644 29.12 -0.95 42.90
CA ASN A 644 30.49 -1.42 43.13
C ASN A 644 30.66 -2.11 44.51
N PRO A 645 31.63 -3.01 44.67
CA PRO A 645 31.95 -3.67 45.95
C PRO A 645 32.83 -2.80 46.90
N LEU A 646 32.53 -1.51 47.01
CA LEU A 646 33.28 -0.58 47.89
C LEU A 646 33.04 -0.88 49.38
N SER A 647 34.04 -0.62 50.22
CA SER A 647 33.95 -0.73 51.69
C SER A 647 34.04 0.63 52.40
N SER A 648 34.49 1.67 51.71
CA SER A 648 34.57 3.05 52.19
C SER A 648 34.53 4.00 50.98
N LEU A 649 34.37 5.30 51.25
CA LEU A 649 34.40 6.35 50.22
C LEU A 649 35.72 7.14 50.26
N ILE A 650 36.79 6.52 50.77
CA ILE A 650 38.12 7.14 50.85
C ILE A 650 38.60 7.49 49.42
N GLY A 651 39.26 8.65 49.31
CA GLY A 651 39.68 9.23 48.02
C GLY A 651 38.74 10.31 47.49
N ILE A 652 37.43 10.25 47.78
CA ILE A 652 36.46 11.24 47.27
C ILE A 652 36.61 12.61 47.97
N SER A 653 36.99 12.63 49.26
CA SER A 653 37.21 13.86 50.07
C SER A 653 38.09 14.93 49.42
N ARG A 654 38.89 14.56 48.42
CA ARG A 654 39.84 15.44 47.74
C ARG A 654 39.28 16.05 46.44
N LEU A 655 37.99 15.88 46.14
CA LEU A 655 37.33 16.43 44.96
C LEU A 655 36.62 17.77 45.28
N PRO A 656 37.27 18.93 45.05
CA PRO A 656 36.78 20.22 45.56
C PRO A 656 35.57 20.78 44.81
N GLN A 657 35.24 20.26 43.64
CA GLN A 657 34.13 20.73 42.78
C GLN A 657 32.97 19.74 42.71
N LEU A 658 33.00 18.65 43.49
CA LEU A 658 31.99 17.60 43.39
C LEU A 658 30.62 18.10 43.88
N THR A 659 29.63 18.06 43.00
CA THR A 659 28.24 18.51 43.29
C THR A 659 27.24 17.37 43.27
N LYS A 660 27.51 16.30 42.50
CA LYS A 660 26.65 15.13 42.39
C LYS A 660 27.44 13.86 42.68
N LEU A 661 26.94 13.07 43.62
CA LEU A 661 27.51 11.77 43.96
C LEU A 661 26.40 10.71 44.00
N ASP A 662 26.63 9.63 43.27
CA ASP A 662 25.80 8.42 43.31
C ASP A 662 26.63 7.24 43.79
N VAL A 663 26.24 6.66 44.93
CA VAL A 663 26.78 5.43 45.51
C VAL A 663 25.63 4.51 45.95
N GLU A 664 24.57 4.43 45.14
CA GLU A 664 23.49 3.47 45.37
C GLU A 664 24.00 2.01 45.29
N HIS A 665 23.49 1.13 46.15
CA HIS A 665 23.71 -0.32 46.11
C HIS A 665 25.20 -0.77 46.12
N ILE A 666 25.95 -0.37 47.13
CA ILE A 666 27.34 -0.82 47.31
C ILE A 666 27.36 -2.30 47.79
N ARG A 667 27.88 -3.19 46.94
CA ARG A 667 27.59 -4.65 46.97
C ARG A 667 28.31 -5.45 48.06
N ASN A 668 29.37 -4.95 48.68
CA ASN A 668 30.30 -5.77 49.49
C ASN A 668 30.29 -5.50 51.00
N GLY A 669 29.22 -4.90 51.52
CA GLY A 669 29.04 -4.75 52.97
C GLY A 669 28.49 -3.38 53.33
N THR A 670 27.17 -3.24 53.19
CA THR A 670 26.33 -2.37 54.03
C THR A 670 26.95 -1.02 54.38
N LEU A 671 27.25 -0.17 53.38
CA LEU A 671 27.78 1.16 53.63
C LEU A 671 26.85 1.88 54.65
N ASP A 672 27.38 2.17 55.83
CA ASP A 672 26.63 2.70 56.97
C ASP A 672 27.25 3.98 57.55
N SER A 673 28.38 4.42 56.99
CA SER A 673 29.08 5.64 57.32
C SER A 673 29.51 6.44 56.09
N LEU A 674 29.69 7.75 56.26
CA LEU A 674 30.19 8.68 55.25
C LEU A 674 31.70 8.91 55.36
N GLU A 675 32.44 7.93 55.89
CA GLU A 675 33.90 8.00 55.95
C GLU A 675 34.49 8.16 54.54
N GLY A 676 35.41 9.10 54.38
CA GLY A 676 35.99 9.46 53.08
C GLY A 676 35.29 10.60 52.34
N LEU A 677 34.14 11.09 52.83
CA LEU A 677 33.47 12.31 52.31
C LEU A 677 33.73 13.57 53.16
N SER A 678 34.64 13.51 54.14
CA SER A 678 35.01 14.68 54.95
C SER A 678 35.66 15.74 54.07
N GLY A 679 35.07 16.94 53.97
CA GLY A 679 35.63 18.07 53.20
C GLY A 679 34.86 18.45 51.92
N ILE A 680 33.85 17.68 51.52
CA ILE A 680 33.05 17.96 50.32
C ILE A 680 31.80 18.80 50.68
N GLU A 681 31.99 20.09 50.94
CA GLU A 681 30.89 21.01 51.28
C GLU A 681 30.06 21.46 50.06
N THR A 682 30.48 21.07 48.86
CA THR A 682 29.89 21.46 47.57
C THR A 682 28.74 20.55 47.11
N LEU A 683 28.49 19.42 47.77
CA LEU A 683 27.48 18.45 47.35
C LEU A 683 26.06 19.05 47.35
N GLU A 684 25.41 18.96 46.19
CA GLU A 684 24.04 19.39 45.93
C GLU A 684 23.11 18.19 45.74
N GLN A 685 23.60 17.09 45.17
CA GLN A 685 22.84 15.86 44.96
C GLN A 685 23.60 14.66 45.49
N LEU A 686 22.94 13.90 46.35
CA LEU A 686 23.51 12.70 46.94
C LEU A 686 22.51 11.54 46.89
N ARG A 687 22.92 10.47 46.20
CA ARG A 687 22.15 9.24 46.09
C ARG A 687 22.89 8.10 46.78
N MET A 688 22.25 7.52 47.80
CA MET A 688 22.80 6.46 48.64
C MET A 688 21.73 5.41 49.01
N GLY A 689 20.75 5.20 48.13
CA GLY A 689 19.77 4.14 48.27
C GLY A 689 20.39 2.74 48.31
N ARG A 690 19.68 1.76 48.88
CA ARG A 690 20.08 0.34 48.98
C ARG A 690 21.41 0.13 49.70
N ASN A 691 21.59 0.84 50.82
CA ASN A 691 22.76 0.74 51.70
C ASN A 691 22.30 0.35 53.12
N SER A 692 23.03 0.71 54.17
CA SER A 692 22.68 0.32 55.56
C SER A 692 22.78 1.45 56.57
N PHE A 693 22.57 2.69 56.12
CA PHE A 693 22.52 3.84 57.00
C PHE A 693 21.37 3.71 58.01
N ARG A 694 21.67 3.92 59.29
CA ARG A 694 20.68 3.90 60.40
C ARG A 694 20.26 5.29 60.87
N SER A 695 21.00 6.32 60.48
CA SER A 695 20.87 7.67 61.00
C SER A 695 21.15 8.69 59.92
N VAL A 696 20.36 9.78 59.90
CA VAL A 696 20.58 10.91 59.00
C VAL A 696 21.62 11.91 59.49
N LYS A 697 22.18 11.72 60.70
CA LYS A 697 23.05 12.72 61.35
C LYS A 697 24.25 13.11 60.48
N GLU A 698 24.82 12.15 59.77
CA GLU A 698 26.03 12.38 59.00
C GLU A 698 25.80 13.25 57.77
N PHE A 699 24.61 13.20 57.17
CA PHE A 699 24.25 14.01 55.99
C PHE A 699 24.10 15.50 56.29
N LEU A 700 23.94 15.88 57.56
CA LEU A 700 23.83 17.28 57.99
C LEU A 700 25.11 18.09 57.74
N ARG A 701 26.22 17.42 57.41
CA ARG A 701 27.50 18.06 57.06
C ARG A 701 27.51 18.70 55.67
N PHE A 702 26.48 18.48 54.85
CA PHE A 702 26.38 18.99 53.49
C PHE A 702 25.29 20.07 53.38
N PRO A 703 25.59 21.33 53.73
CA PRO A 703 24.57 22.38 53.85
C PRO A 703 23.93 22.77 52.51
N LYS A 704 24.56 22.43 51.37
CA LYS A 704 24.09 22.73 50.02
C LYS A 704 23.23 21.62 49.39
N LEU A 705 22.96 20.53 50.10
CA LEU A 705 22.15 19.44 49.55
C LEU A 705 20.75 19.91 49.16
N GLN A 706 20.41 19.69 47.90
CA GLN A 706 19.10 19.93 47.29
C GLN A 706 18.35 18.63 47.01
N VAL A 707 19.07 17.55 46.69
CA VAL A 707 18.51 16.22 46.39
C VAL A 707 19.18 15.17 47.26
N LEU A 708 18.39 14.42 48.02
CA LEU A 708 18.86 13.33 48.87
C LEU A 708 18.01 12.07 48.67
N VAL A 709 18.64 10.99 48.20
CA VAL A 709 18.00 9.67 48.02
C VAL A 709 18.61 8.67 48.99
N LEU A 710 17.79 8.13 49.88
CA LEU A 710 18.14 7.20 50.96
C LEU A 710 17.20 6.00 51.00
N SER A 711 16.52 5.68 49.89
CA SER A 711 15.63 4.53 49.78
C SER A 711 16.31 3.22 50.19
N ASP A 712 15.57 2.25 50.69
CA ASP A 712 16.09 0.92 51.07
C ASP A 712 17.30 0.97 52.03
N ASN A 713 17.15 1.70 53.14
CA ASN A 713 18.14 1.80 54.23
C ASN A 713 17.51 1.36 55.58
N GLN A 714 18.20 1.60 56.70
CA GLN A 714 17.76 1.22 58.06
C GLN A 714 17.43 2.44 58.93
N ILE A 715 17.03 3.56 58.32
CA ILE A 715 16.80 4.84 59.00
C ILE A 715 15.45 4.84 59.73
N GLN A 716 15.44 5.30 60.99
CA GLN A 716 14.22 5.37 61.81
C GLN A 716 13.71 6.80 62.04
N ASP A 717 14.61 7.78 62.03
CA ASP A 717 14.30 9.19 62.32
C ASP A 717 14.99 10.11 61.30
N ILE A 718 14.17 10.88 60.58
CA ILE A 718 14.58 11.86 59.58
C ILE A 718 14.34 13.30 60.04
N SER A 719 13.82 13.51 61.25
CA SER A 719 13.40 14.83 61.76
C SER A 719 14.52 15.87 61.75
N LYS A 720 15.77 15.42 61.89
CA LYS A 720 16.96 16.27 61.87
C LYS A 720 17.28 16.84 60.49
N LEU A 721 16.78 16.25 59.40
CA LEU A 721 16.98 16.77 58.04
C LEU A 721 16.35 18.15 57.83
N LYS A 722 15.44 18.60 58.71
CA LYS A 722 14.93 19.99 58.72
C LYS A 722 16.03 21.06 58.84
N ALA A 723 17.22 20.67 59.31
CA ALA A 723 18.37 21.56 59.40
C ALA A 723 19.03 21.83 58.02
N LEU A 724 18.73 21.02 57.00
CA LEU A 724 19.20 21.25 55.62
C LEU A 724 18.22 22.19 54.91
N GLY A 725 18.51 23.50 54.98
CA GLY A 725 17.62 24.55 54.48
C GLY A 725 17.39 24.54 52.96
N GLU A 726 18.34 24.02 52.19
CA GLU A 726 18.28 23.96 50.73
C GLU A 726 17.66 22.65 50.19
N LEU A 727 17.33 21.69 51.06
CA LEU A 727 16.86 20.37 50.63
C LEU A 727 15.45 20.49 50.01
N GLY A 728 15.35 20.21 48.71
CA GLY A 728 14.12 20.31 47.93
C GLY A 728 13.51 18.96 47.53
N TYR A 729 14.32 17.89 47.47
CA TYR A 729 13.90 16.53 47.14
C TYR A 729 14.47 15.54 48.16
N LEU A 730 13.59 14.75 48.78
CA LEU A 730 13.95 13.70 49.73
C LEU A 730 13.21 12.41 49.40
N GLU A 731 13.96 11.34 49.17
CA GLU A 731 13.41 10.00 48.98
C GLU A 731 13.96 9.06 50.05
N VAL A 732 13.06 8.44 50.82
CA VAL A 732 13.39 7.57 51.97
C VAL A 732 12.52 6.30 51.97
N VAL A 733 12.10 5.87 50.78
CA VAL A 733 11.27 4.68 50.56
C VAL A 733 11.90 3.45 51.25
N ASN A 734 11.10 2.52 51.78
CA ASN A 734 11.58 1.28 52.39
C ASN A 734 12.60 1.47 53.53
N ASN A 735 12.38 2.47 54.38
CA ASN A 735 13.08 2.63 55.65
C ASN A 735 12.14 2.34 56.84
N PRO A 736 12.63 1.81 57.97
CA PRO A 736 11.84 1.57 59.19
C PRO A 736 11.52 2.87 59.96
N LEU A 737 10.93 3.86 59.28
CA LEU A 737 10.63 5.18 59.86
C LEU A 737 9.61 5.08 61.00
N THR A 738 9.93 5.71 62.12
CA THR A 738 9.02 5.83 63.29
C THR A 738 7.95 6.91 63.09
N ALA A 739 8.19 7.87 62.19
CA ALA A 739 7.26 8.93 61.82
C ALA A 739 7.34 9.25 60.32
N TRP A 740 6.18 9.46 59.70
CA TRP A 740 6.02 9.65 58.26
C TRP A 740 5.74 11.13 57.93
N THR A 741 6.46 12.02 58.59
CA THR A 741 6.33 13.46 58.43
C THR A 741 7.50 14.00 57.62
N CYS A 742 7.21 14.67 56.51
CA CYS A 742 8.24 15.36 55.73
C CYS A 742 8.88 16.47 56.59
N PRO A 743 10.20 16.43 56.85
CA PRO A 743 10.88 17.43 57.67
C PRO A 743 11.11 18.76 56.94
N LEU A 744 10.70 18.86 55.67
CA LEU A 744 10.95 19.99 54.78
C LEU A 744 9.74 20.93 54.73
N SER A 745 10.00 22.24 54.85
CA SER A 745 8.95 23.28 54.84
C SER A 745 8.42 23.62 53.45
N ASN A 746 9.13 23.26 52.37
CA ASN A 746 8.72 23.45 50.97
C ASN A 746 8.33 22.08 50.34
N VAL A 747 7.04 21.75 50.40
CA VAL A 747 6.46 20.40 50.22
C VAL A 747 6.41 19.91 48.75
N LYS A 748 7.45 20.06 47.93
CA LYS A 748 7.35 19.59 46.53
C LYS A 748 7.75 18.13 46.30
N PHE A 749 8.69 17.52 47.03
CA PHE A 749 9.12 16.14 46.67
C PHE A 749 9.67 15.30 47.83
N CYS A 750 8.90 15.12 48.90
CA CYS A 750 9.15 14.02 49.84
C CYS A 750 8.44 12.76 49.34
N ARG A 751 9.19 11.71 48.98
CA ARG A 751 8.61 10.41 48.57
C ARG A 751 8.80 9.37 49.67
N PHE A 752 7.68 8.84 50.14
CA PHE A 752 7.58 7.76 51.12
C PHE A 752 6.77 6.62 50.50
N GLU A 753 7.31 5.41 50.48
CA GLU A 753 6.59 4.19 50.06
C GLU A 753 7.00 3.04 51.00
N TRP A 754 6.04 2.16 51.29
CA TRP A 754 6.21 1.00 52.17
C TRP A 754 6.31 -0.29 51.34
N ALA A 755 7.37 -1.06 51.52
CA ALA A 755 7.43 -2.47 51.13
C ALA A 755 6.59 -3.32 52.11
N ASN A 756 5.27 -3.27 51.98
CA ASN A 756 4.35 -4.35 52.36
C ASN A 756 2.90 -4.03 51.94
N SER A 757 2.63 -3.94 50.64
CA SER A 757 1.24 -4.04 50.15
C SER A 757 0.77 -5.50 50.09
N ASN A 758 0.90 -6.24 51.21
CA ASN A 758 0.21 -7.50 51.45
C ASN A 758 -0.64 -7.33 52.72
N LEU A 759 -1.76 -6.62 52.55
CA LEU A 759 -2.93 -6.70 53.43
C LEU A 759 -3.98 -7.58 52.75
#